data_AF-A0A6J2WBV8-F1
#
_entry.id   AF-A0A6J2WBV8-F1
#
_cell.length_a   1.000
_cell.length_b   1.000
_cell.length_c   1.000
_cell.angle_alpha   90.00
_cell.angle_beta   90.00
_cell.angle_gamma   90.00
#
_symmetry.space_group_name_H-M   'P 1'
#
loop_
_entity.id
_entity.type
_entity.pdbx_description
1 polymer ?
#
loop_
_entity_poly.entity_id
_entity_poly.type
_entity_poly.pdbx_seq_one_letter_code
_entity_poly.pdbx_strand_id
1 'polypeptide(L)'
;MQTLREKKTRLIQILSADIGFVLQHVQEKDLITDREYKNLSVPSHSNEQISINLLDKLMDKGEETCQKFISLMKESDIVATFPKLKDLFPTQTAELRQDLTEPNYQKVTTKLKSRLKQKYERILDGTSMRGHKKFLNDIYTDLYIVEDETGGVIHKHEIIQAEASTRRFTTEETPITCSDIFKVPSDPSRRNRKVLTMGIAGVGKTVSVNKFILDWAEEKTNQDIDFIFPFPFRALNLVKDENYSLIELLHEHFEDSAELQSLPDGDGKVMFIFDGLDECRFPLDFTETEKLKKINQKTSLGTLITNLIKENLLPSALIWITSRPAAAHKIPRDYIHQVTEVRGFSDEQKEEYFKKYNDKDQDMAKDMISHIKKSRSLHIMCHIPVFCWISATVLQPMLAKDTSEELPTTLTGMYTQFLIFQINQMKEKYGAKKISRMRKQDKAEHIILKLGKLAFLQLEKGNLIFYKEDLRECGIDVSEGSVYSGVCTQIFSQEQGVSETGVFSFVHLSVQEFLAAVHVFLSHHNTKKNPLHPSTVENRFKWLFKSTEAFYESAIDKALESENGHLDLFLRFLLGLSLESNQRLLKELLPQTVIRPQSVEKTVNYIKKTLNKNMSSERSISLLCCLNELKDDSLVNEIQKYLGSGCLSTEKLSSAQWSALVFVLLMSEETQEKFELKKYRGSDEGLKRLLPVLKNTKRALLSSCKLTEQSCSSIASVLQSVNCPLRELDLSNNDLQDSGVKFLCVGLKNPHCKLEILRLAGCKLTEQSCSSIASVLQSVNCPLRELDLSNNDLQDSGVKFLCEGLKNPHCKLEILRLSGCLVTEEGCSSLASALSSNPSHLRELDLSYNHPGDSGVKHLSTQINQHCRLKSVHVDHGGEFMIKPGLRKYACDLTLDPNTVNTDLSLSEGNRKVTNVIKNQLYPDHPERFDYWPQVMCRESLTGRCYWETEWSGYNADISVAYKGIRRNGKSYDCGFGNNEKSWSLWFDGNCYAARHSNQDTVIPHDPSHTRRVGVYLDWSSGTVSFYSVSSDTHTLTHLHTFHCTFTEPLYAGFGVYYNSSVSLLVHGKVYRGSSENVTVKRRID
;
A
#
# COMPACT_ATOMS: atom_id res chain seq x y z
N MET A 1 48.40 31.68 54.60
CA MET A 1 47.87 32.70 55.55
C MET A 1 47.44 34.01 54.86
N GLN A 2 48.20 34.52 53.88
CA GLN A 2 47.91 35.78 53.18
C GLN A 2 46.53 35.81 52.48
N THR A 3 46.10 34.71 51.87
CA THR A 3 44.78 34.58 51.24
C THR A 3 43.60 34.79 52.20
N LEU A 4 43.73 34.35 53.46
CA LEU A 4 42.70 34.58 54.49
C LEU A 4 42.66 36.05 54.92
N ARG A 5 43.80 36.73 54.97
CA ARG A 5 43.85 38.18 55.27
C ARG A 5 43.19 39.00 54.16
N GLU A 6 43.49 38.70 52.90
CA GLU A 6 42.93 39.39 51.74
C GLU A 6 41.41 39.18 51.61
N LYS A 7 40.92 38.00 51.99
CA LYS A 7 39.50 37.63 51.88
C LYS A 7 38.72 37.79 53.19
N LYS A 8 39.37 38.24 54.27
CA LYS A 8 38.83 38.28 55.64
C LYS A 8 37.46 38.96 55.72
N THR A 9 37.32 40.14 55.13
CA THR A 9 36.08 40.93 55.17
C THR A 9 34.90 40.20 54.51
N ARG A 10 35.12 39.58 53.34
CA ARG A 10 34.08 38.81 52.65
C ARG A 10 33.76 37.50 53.36
N LEU A 11 34.76 36.87 53.97
CA LEU A 11 34.55 35.67 54.79
C LEU A 11 33.71 35.97 56.02
N ILE A 12 33.99 37.07 56.73
CA ILE A 12 33.18 37.49 57.88
C ILE A 12 31.71 37.64 57.45
N GLN A 13 31.43 38.31 56.33
CA GLN A 13 30.06 38.50 55.85
C GLN A 13 29.34 37.19 55.55
N ILE A 14 30.04 36.19 55.01
CA ILE A 14 29.44 34.90 54.66
C ILE A 14 29.26 34.03 55.90
N LEU A 15 30.30 33.91 56.73
CA LEU A 15 30.29 33.03 57.91
C LEU A 15 29.33 33.55 59.00
N SER A 16 29.11 34.87 59.06
CA SER A 16 28.17 35.46 60.03
C SER A 16 26.70 35.05 59.82
N ALA A 17 26.35 34.52 58.63
CA ALA A 17 25.01 34.04 58.33
C ALA A 17 24.64 32.80 59.17
N ASP A 18 25.62 31.93 59.48
CA ASP A 18 25.46 30.82 60.43
C ASP A 18 26.83 30.43 61.04
N ILE A 19 27.34 31.29 61.92
CA ILE A 19 28.66 31.09 62.53
C ILE A 19 28.66 29.92 63.53
N GLY A 20 27.49 29.53 64.04
CA GLY A 20 27.33 28.38 64.93
C GLY A 20 27.64 27.07 64.21
N PHE A 21 27.08 26.89 63.01
CA PHE A 21 27.40 25.76 62.13
C PHE A 21 28.90 25.70 61.81
N VAL A 22 29.50 26.83 61.46
CA VAL A 22 30.94 26.91 61.13
C VAL A 22 31.81 26.58 62.35
N LEU A 23 31.52 27.13 63.53
CA LEU A 23 32.28 26.88 64.75
C LEU A 23 32.26 25.40 65.13
N GLN A 24 31.12 24.73 64.97
CA GLN A 24 31.00 23.30 65.24
C GLN A 24 31.93 22.49 64.31
N HIS A 25 31.92 22.76 63.00
CA HIS A 25 32.78 22.04 62.04
C HIS A 25 34.26 22.34 62.25
N VAL A 26 34.61 23.56 62.67
CA VAL A 26 35.99 23.93 63.00
C VAL A 26 36.46 23.23 64.27
N GLN A 27 35.59 23.04 65.25
CA GLN A 27 35.90 22.27 66.47
C GLN A 27 36.04 20.77 66.17
N GLU A 28 35.10 20.19 65.40
CA GLU A 28 35.13 18.77 65.01
C GLU A 28 36.37 18.37 64.19
N LYS A 29 37.00 19.33 63.51
CA LYS A 29 38.24 19.14 62.75
C LYS A 29 39.51 19.54 63.53
N ASP A 30 39.39 19.71 64.85
CA ASP A 30 40.47 20.06 65.78
C ASP A 30 41.25 21.35 65.43
N LEU A 31 40.63 22.29 64.70
CA LEU A 31 41.26 23.57 64.35
C LEU A 31 41.29 24.53 65.56
N ILE A 32 40.32 24.38 66.46
CA ILE A 32 40.23 25.08 67.74
C ILE A 32 40.00 24.09 68.88
N THR A 33 40.54 24.38 70.06
CA THR A 33 40.34 23.55 71.26
C THR A 33 38.97 23.79 71.90
N ASP A 34 38.47 22.85 72.71
CA ASP A 34 37.21 23.02 73.45
C ASP A 34 37.14 24.29 74.31
N ARG A 35 38.29 24.69 74.87
CA ARG A 35 38.40 25.94 75.64
C ARG A 35 38.25 27.17 74.74
N GLU A 36 38.81 27.13 73.53
CA GLU A 36 38.70 28.21 72.55
C GLU A 36 37.31 28.28 71.93
N TYR A 37 36.67 27.14 71.65
CA TYR A 37 35.29 27.08 71.21
C TYR A 37 34.36 27.73 72.25
N LYS A 38 34.49 27.40 73.54
CA LYS A 38 33.70 28.02 74.62
C LYS A 38 33.95 29.53 74.76
N ASN A 39 35.18 29.99 74.52
CA ASN A 39 35.51 31.42 74.55
C ASN A 39 35.00 32.19 73.33
N LEU A 40 34.87 31.53 72.17
CA LEU A 40 34.31 32.12 70.95
C LEU A 40 32.78 32.10 70.95
N SER A 41 32.15 31.11 71.59
CA SER A 41 30.69 30.91 71.67
C SER A 41 30.00 31.65 72.83
N VAL A 42 30.58 32.75 73.31
CA VAL A 42 30.01 33.55 74.40
C VAL A 42 28.74 34.28 73.92
N PRO A 43 27.58 34.16 74.61
CA PRO A 43 26.29 34.69 74.13
C PRO A 43 26.21 36.20 73.93
N SER A 44 27.14 36.97 74.49
CA SER A 44 27.17 38.43 74.38
C SER A 44 27.84 38.96 73.10
N HIS A 45 28.42 38.10 72.25
CA HIS A 45 29.03 38.50 70.98
C HIS A 45 28.05 38.36 69.81
N SER A 46 28.07 39.32 68.88
CA SER A 46 27.36 39.18 67.60
C SER A 46 28.04 38.15 66.70
N ASN A 47 27.30 37.52 65.78
CA ASN A 47 27.86 36.54 64.84
C ASN A 47 29.05 37.09 64.03
N GLU A 48 29.02 38.39 63.73
CA GLU A 48 30.11 39.09 63.04
C GLU A 48 31.36 39.20 63.91
N GLN A 49 31.20 39.53 65.19
CA GLN A 49 32.31 39.58 66.15
C GLN A 49 32.90 38.18 66.39
N ILE A 50 32.07 37.15 66.43
CA ILE A 50 32.50 35.75 66.56
C ILE A 50 33.31 35.33 65.31
N SER A 51 32.85 35.69 64.11
CA SER A 51 33.55 35.42 62.85
C SER A 51 34.91 36.11 62.78
N ILE A 52 34.99 37.37 63.25
CA ILE A 52 36.26 38.12 63.34
C ILE A 52 37.22 37.40 64.29
N ASN A 53 36.77 37.11 65.52
CA ASN A 53 37.60 36.49 66.55
C ASN A 53 38.07 35.09 66.13
N LEU A 54 37.22 34.32 65.45
CA LEU A 54 37.57 33.01 64.90
C LEU A 54 38.67 33.12 63.85
N LEU A 55 38.51 34.00 62.85
CA LEU A 55 39.50 34.16 61.78
C LEU A 55 40.84 34.68 62.31
N ASP A 56 40.83 35.63 63.24
CA ASP A 56 42.05 36.11 63.89
C ASP A 56 42.76 35.00 64.65
N LYS A 57 42.00 34.18 65.40
CA LYS A 57 42.56 33.05 66.13
C LYS A 57 43.17 31.98 65.21
N LEU A 58 42.51 31.68 64.09
CA LEU A 58 43.03 30.74 63.10
C LEU A 58 44.30 31.26 62.42
N MET A 59 44.41 32.58 62.22
CA MET A 59 45.62 33.20 61.70
C MET A 59 46.78 33.20 62.70
N ASP A 60 46.50 33.42 63.99
CA ASP A 60 47.51 33.37 65.06
C ASP A 60 48.09 31.97 65.27
N LYS A 61 47.32 30.91 64.98
CA LYS A 61 47.77 29.51 65.09
C LYS A 61 48.73 29.05 63.99
N GLY A 62 48.99 29.89 62.99
CA GLY A 62 49.97 29.61 61.95
C GLY A 62 49.38 29.08 60.63
N GLU A 63 50.26 28.89 59.65
CA GLU A 63 49.88 28.65 58.26
C GLU A 63 49.19 27.30 58.01
N GLU A 64 49.60 26.26 58.74
CA GLU A 64 49.03 24.92 58.59
C GLU A 64 47.55 24.89 58.99
N THR A 65 47.19 25.52 60.12
CA THR A 65 45.80 25.64 60.59
C THR A 65 44.96 26.46 59.60
N CYS A 66 45.52 27.53 59.04
CA CYS A 66 44.89 28.32 58.00
C CYS A 66 44.59 27.49 56.73
N GLN A 67 45.51 26.63 56.30
CA GLN A 67 45.31 25.77 55.13
C GLN A 67 44.21 24.72 55.38
N LYS A 68 44.21 24.08 56.56
CA LYS A 68 43.16 23.14 56.94
C LYS A 68 41.79 23.80 57.01
N PHE A 69 41.71 25.03 57.53
CA PHE A 69 40.47 25.82 57.52
C PHE A 69 39.99 26.14 56.10
N ILE A 70 40.88 26.55 55.18
CA ILE A 70 40.50 26.78 53.78
C ILE A 70 40.01 25.48 53.12
N SER A 71 40.64 24.34 53.42
CA SER A 71 40.19 23.04 52.93
C SER A 71 38.78 22.71 53.43
N LEU A 72 38.52 22.95 54.72
CA LEU A 72 37.20 22.77 55.33
C LEU A 72 36.14 23.63 54.64
N MET A 73 36.45 24.90 54.32
CA MET A 73 35.53 25.80 53.60
C MET A 73 35.24 25.39 52.14
N LYS A 74 35.93 24.36 51.62
CA LYS A 74 35.68 23.75 50.30
C LYS A 74 34.90 22.43 50.38
N GLU A 75 34.66 21.90 51.59
CA GLU A 75 33.89 20.65 51.76
C GLU A 75 32.43 20.85 51.32
N SER A 76 31.84 19.80 50.74
CA SER A 76 30.56 19.88 50.01
C SER A 76 29.38 20.26 50.91
N ASP A 77 29.43 19.85 52.17
CA ASP A 77 28.49 20.18 53.24
C ASP A 77 28.54 21.66 53.62
N ILE A 78 29.73 22.24 53.82
CA ILE A 78 29.88 23.67 54.13
C ILE A 78 29.51 24.53 52.92
N VAL A 79 29.90 24.11 51.71
CA VAL A 79 29.58 24.83 50.47
C VAL A 79 28.07 24.74 50.13
N ALA A 80 27.38 23.68 50.53
CA ALA A 80 25.92 23.61 50.41
C ALA A 80 25.22 24.65 51.30
N THR A 81 25.72 24.85 52.53
CA THR A 81 25.21 25.86 53.47
C THR A 81 25.61 27.29 53.05
N PHE A 82 26.82 27.47 52.48
CA PHE A 82 27.32 28.77 52.02
C PHE A 82 27.79 28.73 50.56
N PRO A 83 26.87 28.78 49.57
CA PRO A 83 27.22 28.68 48.15
C PRO A 83 28.22 29.73 47.65
N LYS A 84 28.21 30.92 48.27
CA LYS A 84 29.12 32.04 47.97
C LYS A 84 30.60 31.75 48.33
N LEU A 85 30.88 30.68 49.07
CA LEU A 85 32.27 30.23 49.31
C LEU A 85 32.93 29.72 48.02
N LYS A 86 32.18 29.23 47.03
CA LYS A 86 32.72 28.81 45.72
C LYS A 86 33.43 29.94 44.99
N ASP A 87 32.91 31.17 45.12
CA ASP A 87 33.48 32.36 44.49
C ASP A 87 34.74 32.85 45.22
N LEU A 88 34.84 32.59 46.53
CA LEU A 88 35.99 32.99 47.35
C LEU A 88 37.12 31.97 47.35
N PHE A 89 36.80 30.69 47.30
CA PHE A 89 37.76 29.60 47.33
C PHE A 89 37.48 28.62 46.20
N PRO A 90 37.78 29.00 44.94
CA PRO A 90 37.67 28.07 43.83
C PRO A 90 38.47 26.79 44.13
N THR A 91 37.85 25.64 43.92
CA THR A 91 38.52 24.34 43.99
C THR A 91 39.63 24.31 42.93
N GLN A 92 40.74 23.62 43.23
CA GLN A 92 41.91 23.51 42.34
C GLN A 92 41.58 22.65 41.11
N THR A 93 40.76 23.20 40.23
CA THR A 93 40.54 22.79 38.84
C THR A 93 40.55 24.02 37.92
N ALA A 94 41.13 25.14 38.39
CA ALA A 94 41.01 26.44 37.73
C ALA A 94 42.34 27.13 37.33
N GLU A 95 43.52 26.56 37.57
CA GLU A 95 44.81 27.25 37.25
C GLU A 95 45.73 26.55 36.24
N LEU A 96 45.24 25.53 35.51
CA LEU A 96 45.92 25.03 34.30
C LEU A 96 44.90 24.85 33.17
N ARG A 97 44.47 25.98 32.57
CA ARG A 97 43.84 26.01 31.25
C ARG A 97 44.31 27.23 30.47
N GLN A 98 45.60 27.19 30.11
CA GLN A 98 46.08 27.87 28.92
C GLN A 98 46.62 26.88 27.87
N ASP A 99 46.24 25.60 28.00
CA ASP A 99 46.29 24.64 26.92
C ASP A 99 44.86 24.34 26.46
N LEU A 100 44.71 24.20 25.15
CA LEU A 100 43.53 23.78 24.42
C LEU A 100 43.05 22.40 24.94
N THR A 101 42.34 22.33 26.06
CA THR A 101 41.60 21.12 26.41
C THR A 101 40.32 21.12 25.62
N GLU A 102 40.25 20.21 24.64
CA GLU A 102 39.05 19.86 23.90
C GLU A 102 37.81 19.84 24.83
N PRO A 103 36.64 20.28 24.36
CA PRO A 103 35.40 20.07 25.09
C PRO A 103 35.31 18.61 25.48
N ASN A 104 34.96 18.29 26.73
CA ASN A 104 34.78 16.91 27.17
C ASN A 104 33.45 16.38 26.60
N TYR A 105 33.40 16.25 25.27
CA TYR A 105 32.27 15.76 24.51
C TYR A 105 31.84 14.40 25.01
N GLN A 106 32.79 13.53 25.38
CA GLN A 106 32.52 12.20 25.89
C GLN A 106 31.59 12.22 27.11
N LYS A 107 31.89 13.05 28.11
CA LYS A 107 31.07 13.16 29.34
C LYS A 107 29.66 13.66 29.02
N VAL A 108 29.53 14.63 28.13
CA VAL A 108 28.22 15.18 27.72
C VAL A 108 27.43 14.17 26.91
N THR A 109 28.07 13.49 25.96
CA THR A 109 27.47 12.42 25.14
C THR A 109 26.97 11.27 26.02
N THR A 110 27.74 10.81 27.02
CA THR A 110 27.30 9.74 27.92
C THR A 110 26.07 10.14 28.73
N LYS A 111 26.01 11.38 29.26
CA LYS A 111 24.82 11.89 29.96
C LYS A 111 23.61 11.96 29.02
N LEU A 112 23.80 12.53 27.83
CA LEU A 112 22.76 12.66 26.81
C LEU A 112 22.21 11.29 26.38
N LYS A 113 23.09 10.32 26.07
CA LYS A 113 22.70 8.93 25.76
C LYS A 113 21.90 8.31 26.90
N SER A 114 22.36 8.43 28.15
CA SER A 114 21.66 7.87 29.31
C SER A 114 20.24 8.44 29.46
N ARG A 115 20.07 9.76 29.30
CA ARG A 115 18.76 10.42 29.39
C ARG A 115 17.85 10.04 28.24
N LEU A 116 18.37 10.02 27.01
CA LEU A 116 17.60 9.63 25.83
C LEU A 116 17.21 8.15 25.89
N LYS A 117 18.10 7.27 26.36
CA LYS A 117 17.76 5.86 26.65
C LYS A 117 16.60 5.79 27.64
N GLN A 118 16.70 6.44 28.80
CA GLN A 118 15.64 6.42 29.80
C GLN A 118 14.30 6.99 29.27
N LYS A 119 14.36 7.98 28.38
CA LYS A 119 13.19 8.61 27.76
C LYS A 119 12.51 7.72 26.73
N TYR A 120 13.27 7.00 25.90
CA TYR A 120 12.77 6.28 24.72
C TYR A 120 12.76 4.74 24.85
N GLU A 121 13.42 4.16 25.86
CA GLU A 121 13.46 2.71 26.13
C GLU A 121 12.06 2.11 26.34
N ARG A 122 11.13 2.95 26.79
CA ARG A 122 9.79 2.57 27.19
C ARG A 122 8.76 3.38 26.45
N ILE A 123 7.86 2.70 25.76
CA ILE A 123 6.72 3.31 25.11
C ILE A 123 5.46 3.08 25.95
N LEU A 124 4.57 4.06 25.92
CA LEU A 124 3.24 3.91 26.46
C LEU A 124 2.47 2.93 25.58
N ASP A 125 2.41 1.66 25.99
CA ASP A 125 1.34 0.77 25.58
C ASP A 125 0.05 1.37 26.17
N GLY A 126 -0.90 1.77 25.33
CA GLY A 126 -1.91 2.73 25.75
C GLY A 126 -2.70 2.35 27.02
N THR A 127 -3.24 3.39 27.65
CA THR A 127 -3.63 3.56 29.06
C THR A 127 -2.44 3.81 30.01
N SER A 128 -2.26 5.08 30.40
CA SER A 128 -1.19 5.56 31.28
C SER A 128 -1.38 5.14 32.75
N MET A 129 -2.14 4.08 33.02
CA MET A 129 -2.80 3.91 34.32
C MET A 129 -2.40 2.66 35.10
N ARG A 130 -1.62 1.74 34.51
CA ARG A 130 -0.87 0.71 35.27
C ARG A 130 0.63 0.97 35.40
N GLY A 131 1.17 1.98 34.70
CA GLY A 131 2.63 2.09 34.56
C GLY A 131 3.25 0.92 33.80
N HIS A 132 2.46 0.12 33.07
CA HIS A 132 2.96 -0.87 32.12
C HIS A 132 3.47 -0.17 30.87
N LYS A 133 4.63 0.47 31.03
CA LYS A 133 5.52 0.78 29.94
C LYS A 133 6.06 -0.55 29.43
N LYS A 134 5.72 -0.93 28.19
CA LYS A 134 6.43 -2.02 27.51
C LYS A 134 7.77 -1.48 27.04
N PHE A 135 8.78 -2.35 27.03
CA PHE A 135 10.03 -1.98 26.37
C PHE A 135 9.74 -1.83 24.88
N LEU A 136 10.23 -0.74 24.29
CA LEU A 136 10.02 -0.48 22.87
C LEU A 136 10.53 -1.66 22.03
N ASN A 137 11.67 -2.23 22.42
CA ASN A 137 12.28 -3.38 21.75
C ASN A 137 11.38 -4.64 21.72
N ASP A 138 10.47 -4.82 22.69
CA ASP A 138 9.62 -6.02 22.77
C ASP A 138 8.45 -5.97 21.78
N ILE A 139 7.98 -4.76 21.44
CA ILE A 139 6.80 -4.56 20.57
C ILE A 139 7.14 -3.98 19.20
N TYR A 140 8.33 -3.40 19.06
CA TYR A 140 8.72 -2.72 17.83
C TYR A 140 8.79 -3.72 16.67
N THR A 141 8.11 -3.38 15.60
CA THR A 141 8.11 -4.10 14.32
C THR A 141 8.64 -3.11 13.30
N ASP A 142 9.62 -3.54 12.50
CA ASP A 142 10.24 -2.66 11.51
C ASP A 142 9.18 -2.14 10.52
N LEU A 143 9.26 -0.85 10.22
CA LEU A 143 8.37 -0.24 9.23
C LEU A 143 8.96 -0.44 7.83
N TYR A 144 8.07 -0.62 6.85
CA TYR A 144 8.49 -0.60 5.45
C TYR A 144 8.65 0.84 4.96
N ILE A 145 9.91 1.26 4.81
CA ILE A 145 10.33 2.59 4.37
C ILE A 145 10.96 2.47 2.99
N VAL A 146 10.60 3.37 2.08
CA VAL A 146 11.10 3.39 0.70
C VAL A 146 11.52 4.80 0.31
N GLU A 147 12.36 4.94 -0.72
CA GLU A 147 12.64 6.24 -1.32
C GLU A 147 11.43 6.72 -2.14
N ASP A 148 11.03 7.97 -1.97
CA ASP A 148 9.92 8.58 -2.71
C ASP A 148 10.43 9.57 -3.75
N GLU A 149 10.42 9.13 -5.01
CA GLU A 149 10.80 9.93 -6.18
C GLU A 149 9.77 11.03 -6.50
N THR A 150 8.51 10.89 -6.04
CA THR A 150 7.41 11.80 -6.43
C THR A 150 7.37 13.11 -5.64
N GLY A 151 8.18 13.23 -4.58
CA GLY A 151 8.30 14.46 -3.80
C GLY A 151 7.04 14.82 -2.98
N GLY A 152 6.16 13.86 -2.70
CA GLY A 152 5.10 14.01 -1.71
C GLY A 152 3.81 14.72 -2.15
N VAL A 153 3.58 14.96 -3.44
CA VAL A 153 2.35 15.62 -3.91
C VAL A 153 1.21 14.59 -4.06
N ILE A 154 0.68 14.12 -2.93
CA ILE A 154 -0.55 13.31 -2.88
C ILE A 154 -1.57 14.02 -2.00
N HIS A 155 -2.59 14.61 -2.61
CA HIS A 155 -3.67 15.36 -1.91
C HIS A 155 -4.86 14.48 -1.47
N LYS A 156 -4.72 13.14 -1.42
CA LYS A 156 -5.81 12.22 -1.05
C LYS A 156 -5.88 12.03 0.48
N HIS A 157 -7.09 11.79 1.02
CA HIS A 157 -7.27 11.52 2.46
C HIS A 157 -6.47 10.30 2.93
N GLU A 158 -6.02 10.33 4.20
CA GLU A 158 -5.04 9.38 4.76
C GLU A 158 -5.48 7.91 4.69
N ILE A 159 -6.79 7.65 4.80
CA ILE A 159 -7.34 6.27 4.72
C ILE A 159 -7.44 5.78 3.29
N ILE A 160 -7.82 6.66 2.35
CA ILE A 160 -7.78 6.33 0.92
C ILE A 160 -6.33 6.05 0.50
N GLN A 161 -5.38 6.80 1.06
CA GLN A 161 -3.96 6.57 0.86
C GLN A 161 -3.51 5.25 1.50
N ALA A 162 -3.96 4.89 2.70
CA ALA A 162 -3.64 3.60 3.35
C ALA A 162 -4.21 2.39 2.58
N GLU A 163 -5.47 2.49 2.15
CA GLU A 163 -6.12 1.50 1.28
C GLU A 163 -5.37 1.37 -0.05
N ALA A 164 -4.77 2.45 -0.57
CA ALA A 164 -3.92 2.43 -1.75
C ALA A 164 -2.47 1.98 -1.48
N SER A 165 -1.92 2.18 -0.28
CA SER A 165 -0.54 1.85 0.11
C SER A 165 -0.35 0.40 0.50
N THR A 166 -1.36 -0.26 1.08
CA THR A 166 -1.38 -1.73 1.26
C THR A 166 -1.10 -2.48 -0.03
N ARG A 167 -1.41 -1.87 -1.17
CA ARG A 167 -1.33 -2.47 -2.51
C ARG A 167 0.04 -2.24 -3.17
N ARG A 168 0.98 -1.56 -2.49
CA ARG A 168 2.28 -1.10 -3.03
C ARG A 168 3.48 -1.96 -2.64
N PHE A 169 3.34 -2.98 -1.79
CA PHE A 169 4.47 -3.84 -1.35
C PHE A 169 5.05 -4.76 -2.43
N THR A 170 4.59 -4.68 -3.69
CA THR A 170 4.93 -5.63 -4.77
C THR A 170 5.89 -5.04 -5.80
N THR A 171 6.42 -3.84 -5.56
CA THR A 171 7.43 -3.21 -6.40
C THR A 171 8.83 -3.63 -5.97
N GLU A 172 9.78 -3.69 -6.91
CA GLU A 172 11.24 -3.75 -6.65
C GLU A 172 11.74 -2.44 -5.96
N GLU A 173 10.95 -1.86 -5.06
CA GLU A 173 11.38 -0.76 -4.19
C GLU A 173 12.41 -1.35 -3.22
N THR A 174 13.61 -0.77 -3.20
CA THR A 174 14.65 -1.19 -2.25
C THR A 174 14.23 -0.66 -0.88
N PRO A 175 13.85 -1.53 0.07
CA PRO A 175 13.47 -1.07 1.39
C PRO A 175 14.69 -0.44 2.06
N ILE A 176 14.47 0.71 2.68
CA ILE A 176 15.49 1.41 3.46
C ILE A 176 15.29 1.06 4.92
N THR A 177 16.29 0.45 5.54
CA THR A 177 16.28 0.24 6.98
C THR A 177 16.40 1.58 7.69
N CYS A 178 15.64 1.81 8.77
CA CYS A 178 15.64 3.08 9.50
C CYS A 178 17.07 3.50 9.96
N SER A 179 17.92 2.54 10.32
CA SER A 179 19.33 2.77 10.68
C SER A 179 20.18 3.34 9.54
N ASP A 180 19.76 3.11 8.30
CA ASP A 180 20.48 3.45 7.08
C ASP A 180 19.84 4.65 6.35
N ILE A 181 18.96 5.40 7.01
CA ILE A 181 18.14 6.44 6.38
C ILE A 181 18.91 7.58 5.69
N PHE A 182 20.18 7.78 6.06
CA PHE A 182 21.07 8.76 5.42
C PHE A 182 22.06 8.14 4.41
N LYS A 183 22.13 6.81 4.34
CA LYS A 183 23.04 6.11 3.43
C LYS A 183 22.38 6.01 2.06
N VAL A 184 23.17 6.20 1.02
CA VAL A 184 22.72 5.98 -0.36
C VAL A 184 22.95 4.50 -0.70
N PRO A 185 21.89 3.69 -0.98
CA PRO A 185 22.05 2.25 -1.23
C PRO A 185 22.99 1.93 -2.41
N SER A 186 23.02 2.81 -3.42
CA SER A 186 23.85 2.66 -4.62
C SER A 186 25.30 3.14 -4.45
N ASP A 187 25.61 3.92 -3.41
CA ASP A 187 26.94 4.45 -3.14
C ASP A 187 27.14 4.65 -1.62
N PRO A 188 27.71 3.65 -0.91
CA PRO A 188 27.95 3.74 0.52
C PRO A 188 28.87 4.88 0.96
N SER A 189 29.65 5.47 0.03
CA SER A 189 30.53 6.60 0.30
C SER A 189 29.77 7.94 0.32
N ARG A 190 28.58 7.99 -0.28
CA ARG A 190 27.72 9.16 -0.35
C ARG A 190 26.68 9.12 0.77
N ARG A 191 26.56 10.23 1.51
CA ARG A 191 25.59 10.40 2.59
C ARG A 191 24.62 11.53 2.24
N ASN A 192 23.32 11.24 2.22
CA ASN A 192 22.31 12.27 2.12
C ASN A 192 22.25 12.99 3.46
N ARG A 193 22.50 14.30 3.52
CA ARG A 193 22.54 15.04 4.81
C ARG A 193 21.16 15.44 5.33
N LYS A 194 20.19 15.60 4.43
CA LYS A 194 18.87 16.18 4.71
C LYS A 194 17.81 15.23 4.18
N VAL A 195 17.13 14.55 5.09
CA VAL A 195 16.13 13.53 4.77
C VAL A 195 14.77 13.99 5.26
N LEU A 196 13.77 13.99 4.37
CA LEU A 196 12.37 14.22 4.71
C LEU A 196 11.61 12.89 4.63
N THR A 197 11.19 12.38 5.78
CA THR A 197 10.39 11.17 5.87
C THR A 197 8.91 11.49 5.99
N MET A 198 8.16 11.10 4.97
CA MET A 198 6.72 11.29 4.90
C MET A 198 5.95 10.02 5.25
N GLY A 199 4.70 10.19 5.64
CA GLY A 199 3.77 9.08 5.83
C GLY A 199 2.47 9.57 6.44
N ILE A 200 1.41 8.78 6.30
CA ILE A 200 0.09 9.10 6.88
C ILE A 200 0.14 9.13 8.41
N ALA A 201 -0.88 9.68 9.07
CA ALA A 201 -0.94 9.66 10.53
C ALA A 201 -0.98 8.20 11.03
N GLY A 202 -0.45 7.97 12.25
CA GLY A 202 -0.46 6.65 12.87
C GLY A 202 0.45 5.59 12.22
N VAL A 203 1.11 5.90 11.10
CA VAL A 203 1.93 4.93 10.35
C VAL A 203 3.22 4.52 11.09
N GLY A 204 3.59 5.24 12.15
CA GLY A 204 4.73 4.89 13.02
C GLY A 204 5.97 5.79 12.91
N LYS A 205 5.93 6.91 12.16
CA LYS A 205 7.06 7.84 11.98
C LYS A 205 7.79 8.20 13.29
N THR A 206 7.07 8.72 14.28
CA THR A 206 7.61 9.08 15.60
C THR A 206 8.15 7.86 16.35
N VAL A 207 7.52 6.69 16.22
CA VAL A 207 7.98 5.45 16.87
C VAL A 207 9.31 4.97 16.27
N SER A 208 9.49 5.10 14.96
CA SER A 208 10.77 4.81 14.29
C SER A 208 11.87 5.79 14.67
N VAL A 209 11.55 7.09 14.83
CA VAL A 209 12.49 8.08 15.38
C VAL A 209 12.91 7.69 16.81
N ASN A 210 11.95 7.34 17.66
CA ASN A 210 12.23 6.91 19.02
C ASN A 210 13.12 5.65 19.04
N LYS A 211 12.85 4.68 18.15
CA LYS A 211 13.66 3.46 18.01
C LYS A 211 15.09 3.77 17.56
N PHE A 212 15.26 4.65 16.56
CA PHE A 212 16.57 5.08 16.07
C PHE A 212 17.40 5.73 17.19
N ILE A 213 16.78 6.62 17.98
CA ILE A 213 17.45 7.27 19.12
C ILE A 213 17.82 6.23 20.19
N LEU A 214 16.92 5.28 20.48
CA LEU A 214 17.15 4.23 21.46
C LEU A 214 18.33 3.33 21.06
N ASP A 215 18.38 2.88 19.80
CA ASP A 215 19.47 2.03 19.32
C ASP A 215 20.82 2.75 19.32
N TRP A 216 20.84 4.05 19.03
CA TRP A 216 22.04 4.88 19.18
C TRP A 216 22.47 5.01 20.65
N ALA A 217 21.52 5.24 21.56
CA ALA A 217 21.78 5.39 22.98
C ALA A 217 22.18 4.08 23.68
N GLU A 218 21.73 2.93 23.16
CA GLU A 218 22.12 1.57 23.56
C GLU A 218 23.40 1.07 22.88
N GLU A 219 24.04 1.92 22.07
CA GLU A 219 25.29 1.63 21.37
C GLU A 219 25.20 0.49 20.33
N LYS A 220 24.00 0.27 19.77
CA LYS A 220 23.74 -0.77 18.76
C LYS A 220 24.07 -0.31 17.34
N THR A 221 23.65 0.89 16.95
CA THR A 221 23.80 1.42 15.58
C THR A 221 24.20 2.90 15.58
N ASN A 222 24.65 3.41 14.43
CA ASN A 222 24.92 4.84 14.17
C ASN A 222 25.92 5.52 15.12
N GLN A 223 26.91 4.77 15.62
CA GLN A 223 27.95 5.27 16.54
C GLN A 223 28.98 6.20 15.87
N ASP A 224 28.87 6.41 14.56
CA ASP A 224 29.59 7.44 13.82
C ASP A 224 29.13 8.87 14.20
N ILE A 225 27.92 9.00 14.76
CA ILE A 225 27.30 10.26 15.21
C ILE A 225 27.60 10.48 16.70
N ASP A 226 28.19 11.63 17.03
CA ASP A 226 28.60 11.98 18.40
C ASP A 226 27.43 12.57 19.21
N PHE A 227 26.53 13.31 18.55
CA PHE A 227 25.37 13.94 19.18
C PHE A 227 24.09 13.80 18.33
N ILE A 228 23.00 13.37 18.98
CA ILE A 228 21.65 13.39 18.41
C ILE A 228 20.77 14.31 19.26
N PHE A 229 20.22 15.36 18.63
CA PHE A 229 19.31 16.32 19.26
C PHE A 229 17.90 16.20 18.66
N PRO A 230 16.98 15.48 19.34
CA PRO A 230 15.59 15.38 18.90
C PRO A 230 14.78 16.61 19.30
N PHE A 231 14.23 17.30 18.29
CA PHE A 231 13.36 18.46 18.41
C PHE A 231 11.99 18.20 17.78
N PRO A 232 11.02 17.65 18.54
CA PRO A 232 9.65 17.58 18.08
C PRO A 232 9.10 19.01 17.84
N PHE A 233 8.51 19.29 16.68
CA PHE A 233 7.94 20.61 16.37
C PHE A 233 6.86 21.03 17.38
N ARG A 234 6.12 20.05 17.90
CA ARG A 234 5.20 20.23 19.04
C ARG A 234 5.85 20.84 20.29
N ALA A 235 7.10 20.50 20.58
CA ALA A 235 7.86 21.05 21.71
C ALA A 235 8.33 22.47 21.38
N LEU A 236 8.82 22.65 20.15
CA LEU A 236 9.30 23.93 19.64
C LEU A 236 8.22 25.02 19.60
N ASN A 237 6.96 24.63 19.39
CA ASN A 237 5.82 25.57 19.44
C ASN A 237 5.59 26.21 20.83
N LEU A 238 6.21 25.68 21.90
CA LEU A 238 6.08 26.21 23.27
C LEU A 238 7.16 27.24 23.62
N VAL A 239 8.19 27.35 22.77
CA VAL A 239 9.24 28.36 22.92
C VAL A 239 8.61 29.73 22.67
N LYS A 240 8.79 30.66 23.60
CA LYS A 240 8.21 32.02 23.49
C LYS A 240 8.83 32.78 22.31
N ASP A 241 8.16 33.83 21.84
CA ASP A 241 8.66 34.78 20.83
C ASP A 241 9.86 35.61 21.35
N GLU A 242 10.95 34.94 21.69
CA GLU A 242 12.23 35.51 22.08
C GLU A 242 13.32 35.09 21.07
N ASN A 243 14.40 35.86 20.99
CA ASN A 243 15.53 35.53 20.11
C ASN A 243 16.48 34.56 20.82
N TYR A 244 16.69 33.39 20.22
CA TYR A 244 17.56 32.33 20.73
C TYR A 244 18.77 32.12 19.82
N SER A 245 19.91 31.80 20.42
CA SER A 245 21.01 31.15 19.70
C SER A 245 20.84 29.63 19.69
N LEU A 246 21.56 28.93 18.81
CA LEU A 246 21.47 27.46 18.73
C LEU A 246 21.89 26.79 20.03
N ILE A 247 22.95 27.30 20.67
CA ILE A 247 23.42 26.78 21.96
C ILE A 247 22.41 27.04 23.08
N GLU A 248 21.78 28.22 23.12
CA GLU A 248 20.74 28.50 24.11
C GLU A 248 19.52 27.60 23.93
N LEU A 249 19.11 27.34 22.68
CA LEU A 249 18.00 26.41 22.38
C LEU A 249 18.32 24.99 22.86
N LEU A 250 19.58 24.55 22.70
CA LEU A 250 20.05 23.26 23.20
C LEU A 250 20.05 23.21 24.73
N HIS A 251 20.55 24.26 25.41
CA HIS A 251 20.58 24.35 26.88
C HIS A 251 19.18 24.33 27.48
N GLU A 252 18.22 24.98 26.84
CA GLU A 252 16.82 25.01 27.27
C GLU A 252 16.13 23.65 27.14
N HIS A 253 16.41 22.90 26.07
CA HIS A 253 15.77 21.59 25.81
C HIS A 253 16.52 20.39 26.41
N PHE A 254 17.81 20.54 26.67
CA PHE A 254 18.70 19.50 27.17
C PHE A 254 19.59 20.09 28.27
N GLU A 255 19.17 19.98 29.53
CA GLU A 255 19.95 20.48 30.69
C GLU A 255 21.39 19.93 30.73
N ASP A 256 21.59 18.71 30.23
CA ASP A 256 22.89 18.04 30.12
C ASP A 256 23.85 18.74 29.13
N SER A 257 23.32 19.63 28.28
CA SER A 257 24.09 20.43 27.33
C SER A 257 24.61 21.74 27.91
N ALA A 258 24.31 22.10 29.16
CA ALA A 258 24.81 23.33 29.79
C ALA A 258 26.36 23.42 29.84
N GLU A 259 27.05 22.28 29.74
CA GLU A 259 28.53 22.19 29.63
C GLU A 259 29.04 22.35 28.18
N LEU A 260 28.17 22.32 27.15
CA LEU A 260 28.52 22.51 25.72
C LEU A 260 28.65 24.01 25.40
N GLN A 261 29.88 24.44 25.08
CA GLN A 261 30.17 25.78 24.56
C GLN A 261 30.35 25.81 23.03
N SER A 262 30.56 24.65 22.42
CA SER A 262 30.69 24.44 20.97
C SER A 262 30.20 23.04 20.61
N LEU A 263 29.95 22.80 19.32
CA LEU A 263 29.61 21.48 18.78
C LEU A 263 30.81 20.92 18.01
N PRO A 264 30.98 19.59 17.92
CA PRO A 264 32.13 19.00 17.24
C PRO A 264 32.12 19.34 15.76
N ASP A 265 33.28 19.78 15.26
CA ASP A 265 33.52 20.00 13.84
C ASP A 265 33.86 18.66 13.20
N GLY A 266 32.93 18.12 12.42
CA GLY A 266 33.13 16.85 11.74
C GLY A 266 31.98 16.49 10.83
N ASP A 267 32.27 15.75 9.76
CA ASP A 267 31.28 15.32 8.80
C ASP A 267 30.25 14.38 9.44
N GLY A 268 29.00 14.85 9.59
CA GLY A 268 27.90 14.06 10.13
C GLY A 268 27.98 13.75 11.62
N LYS A 269 28.86 14.44 12.37
CA LYS A 269 29.04 14.21 13.82
C LYS A 269 27.87 14.68 14.68
N VAL A 270 27.09 15.65 14.18
CA VAL A 270 25.92 16.21 14.86
C VAL A 270 24.68 15.95 14.02
N MET A 271 23.62 15.47 14.67
CA MET A 271 22.34 15.19 14.03
C MET A 271 21.20 15.91 14.74
N PHE A 272 20.35 16.58 13.96
CA PHE A 272 19.09 17.17 14.41
C PHE A 272 17.92 16.37 13.84
N ILE A 273 16.98 15.97 14.72
CA ILE A 273 15.76 15.29 14.31
C ILE A 273 14.57 16.20 14.56
N PHE A 274 13.95 16.70 13.51
CA PHE A 274 12.74 17.51 13.58
C PHE A 274 11.49 16.64 13.34
N ASP A 275 10.86 16.18 14.43
CA ASP A 275 9.68 15.30 14.36
C ASP A 275 8.38 16.11 14.24
N GLY A 276 7.59 15.85 13.19
CA GLY A 276 6.23 16.37 13.03
C GLY A 276 6.10 17.76 12.38
N LEU A 277 6.68 17.99 11.20
CA LEU A 277 6.61 19.29 10.49
C LEU A 277 5.16 19.78 10.23
N ASP A 278 4.21 18.87 10.09
CA ASP A 278 2.79 19.19 9.97
C ASP A 278 2.23 19.90 11.21
N GLU A 279 2.90 19.78 12.34
CA GLU A 279 2.56 20.41 13.62
C GLU A 279 3.24 21.79 13.81
N CYS A 280 4.12 22.20 12.91
CA CYS A 280 4.83 23.48 12.98
C CYS A 280 3.87 24.68 12.79
N ARG A 281 3.84 25.60 13.76
CA ARG A 281 2.96 26.79 13.75
C ARG A 281 3.68 28.12 13.54
N PHE A 282 4.99 28.19 13.77
CA PHE A 282 5.78 29.37 13.45
C PHE A 282 6.19 29.36 11.96
N PRO A 283 6.39 30.54 11.34
CA PRO A 283 6.76 30.63 9.93
C PRO A 283 8.17 30.10 9.69
N LEU A 284 8.33 29.29 8.63
CA LEU A 284 9.62 28.88 8.10
C LEU A 284 9.89 29.68 6.82
N ASP A 285 10.58 30.81 6.94
CA ASP A 285 10.88 31.66 5.80
C ASP A 285 12.15 31.21 5.05
N PHE A 286 11.95 30.65 3.85
CA PHE A 286 13.02 30.28 2.94
C PHE A 286 13.42 31.40 1.96
N THR A 287 12.70 32.51 1.93
CA THR A 287 12.95 33.68 1.06
C THR A 287 13.91 34.69 1.69
N GLU A 288 14.00 34.76 3.02
CA GLU A 288 14.94 35.64 3.72
C GLU A 288 16.41 35.35 3.38
N THR A 289 17.18 36.42 3.18
CA THR A 289 18.60 36.41 2.79
C THR A 289 19.58 36.46 3.98
N GLU A 290 19.07 36.54 5.22
CA GLU A 290 19.91 36.60 6.41
C GLU A 290 20.67 35.28 6.61
N LYS A 291 22.01 35.34 6.51
CA LYS A 291 22.90 34.18 6.66
C LYS A 291 23.50 34.16 8.07
N LEU A 292 22.99 33.28 8.92
CA LEU A 292 23.56 33.04 10.26
C LEU A 292 24.82 32.19 10.15
N LYS A 293 25.98 32.75 10.49
CA LYS A 293 27.28 32.05 10.41
C LYS A 293 27.83 31.56 11.75
N LYS A 294 27.24 31.99 12.87
CA LYS A 294 27.73 31.68 14.21
C LYS A 294 26.63 31.04 15.05
N ILE A 295 26.97 29.94 15.72
CA ILE A 295 26.05 29.18 16.61
C ILE A 295 25.55 29.98 17.82
N ASN A 296 26.26 31.06 18.19
CA ASN A 296 25.94 31.93 19.32
C ASN A 296 25.12 33.17 18.92
N GLN A 297 24.78 33.33 17.63
CA GLN A 297 23.97 34.45 17.15
C GLN A 297 22.50 34.21 17.46
N LYS A 298 21.85 35.18 18.11
CA LYS A 298 20.43 35.09 18.48
C LYS A 298 19.52 35.51 17.33
N THR A 299 18.46 34.75 17.09
CA THR A 299 17.45 35.02 16.06
C THR A 299 16.11 34.38 16.44
N SER A 300 15.09 34.54 15.60
CA SER A 300 13.83 33.82 15.75
C SER A 300 14.03 32.32 15.56
N LEU A 301 13.19 31.51 16.20
CA LEU A 301 13.24 30.05 16.07
C LEU A 301 13.05 29.57 14.62
N GLY A 302 12.14 30.20 13.88
CA GLY A 302 11.90 29.92 12.47
C GLY A 302 13.15 30.17 11.62
N THR A 303 13.78 31.33 11.80
CA THR A 303 15.02 31.71 11.11
C THR A 303 16.20 30.79 11.48
N LEU A 304 16.28 30.32 12.72
CA LEU A 304 17.33 29.39 13.16
C LEU A 304 17.22 28.03 12.44
N ILE A 305 16.01 27.47 12.39
CA ILE A 305 15.74 26.18 11.75
C ILE A 305 15.91 26.29 10.23
N THR A 306 15.43 27.36 9.59
CA THR A 306 15.65 27.55 8.16
C THR A 306 17.12 27.71 7.81
N ASN A 307 17.93 28.36 8.65
CA ASN A 307 19.38 28.49 8.45
C ASN A 307 20.15 27.16 8.64
N LEU A 308 19.68 26.26 9.53
CA LEU A 308 20.20 24.89 9.61
C LEU A 308 19.90 24.12 8.31
N ILE A 309 18.67 24.19 7.81
CA ILE A 309 18.24 23.49 6.58
C ILE A 309 18.95 24.06 5.32
N LYS A 310 19.16 25.39 5.29
CA LYS A 310 19.89 26.11 4.23
C LYS A 310 21.42 25.89 4.27
N GLU A 311 21.95 25.17 5.26
CA GLU A 311 23.40 24.95 5.46
C GLU A 311 24.21 26.23 5.78
N ASN A 312 23.53 27.32 6.15
CA ASN A 312 24.23 28.52 6.64
C ASN A 312 24.85 28.27 8.02
N LEU A 313 24.18 27.44 8.83
CA LEU A 313 24.57 27.06 10.18
C LEU A 313 24.84 25.55 10.23
N LEU A 314 26.02 25.13 10.71
CA LEU A 314 26.45 23.73 10.81
C LEU A 314 26.24 22.92 9.50
N PRO A 315 26.91 23.28 8.39
CA PRO A 315 26.72 22.64 7.09
C PRO A 315 27.00 21.12 7.08
N SER A 316 27.84 20.65 8.00
CA SER A 316 28.18 19.23 8.15
C SER A 316 27.15 18.41 8.94
N ALA A 317 26.11 19.04 9.51
CA ALA A 317 25.13 18.35 10.33
C ALA A 317 24.17 17.46 9.50
N LEU A 318 23.68 16.40 10.12
CA LEU A 318 22.60 15.57 9.59
C LEU A 318 21.26 16.11 10.07
N ILE A 319 20.29 16.21 9.17
CA ILE A 319 18.95 16.70 9.47
C ILE A 319 17.94 15.66 9.01
N TRP A 320 17.18 15.12 9.95
CA TRP A 320 16.06 14.23 9.66
C TRP A 320 14.75 14.92 10.04
N ILE A 321 13.84 15.06 9.07
CA ILE A 321 12.55 15.71 9.27
C ILE A 321 11.45 14.68 9.01
N THR A 322 10.48 14.55 9.92
CA THR A 322 9.29 13.73 9.68
C THR A 322 8.07 14.62 9.41
N SER A 323 7.20 14.21 8.48
CA SER A 323 6.00 14.98 8.15
C SER A 323 4.87 14.12 7.59
N ARG A 324 3.66 14.68 7.53
CA ARG A 324 2.60 14.19 6.63
C ARG A 324 2.79 14.80 5.23
N PRO A 325 2.42 14.09 4.16
CA PRO A 325 2.54 14.61 2.79
C PRO A 325 1.91 16.00 2.60
N ALA A 326 0.77 16.25 3.25
CA ALA A 326 0.06 17.53 3.19
C ALA A 326 0.89 18.75 3.66
N ALA A 327 1.87 18.56 4.54
CA ALA A 327 2.72 19.64 5.06
C ALA A 327 4.13 19.66 4.45
N ALA A 328 4.45 18.74 3.53
CA ALA A 328 5.76 18.68 2.89
C ALA A 328 6.12 19.99 2.15
N HIS A 329 5.11 20.67 1.60
CA HIS A 329 5.27 21.95 0.89
C HIS A 329 5.80 23.11 1.76
N LYS A 330 5.80 22.97 3.10
CA LYS A 330 6.39 23.98 4.01
C LYS A 330 7.90 24.11 3.84
N ILE A 331 8.57 23.11 3.25
CA ILE A 331 10.01 23.13 2.95
C ILE A 331 10.19 22.93 1.44
N PRO A 332 10.87 23.84 0.73
CA PRO A 332 11.12 23.66 -0.70
C PRO A 332 11.97 22.42 -0.99
N ARG A 333 11.60 21.68 -2.05
CA ARG A 333 12.23 20.39 -2.42
C ARG A 333 13.74 20.49 -2.64
N ASP A 334 14.20 21.64 -3.15
CA ASP A 334 15.62 21.91 -3.45
C ASP A 334 16.53 21.85 -2.22
N TYR A 335 15.98 22.03 -1.02
CA TYR A 335 16.74 21.92 0.22
C TYR A 335 16.82 20.50 0.79
N ILE A 336 16.09 19.55 0.23
CA ILE A 336 16.00 18.17 0.72
C ILE A 336 16.76 17.23 -0.22
N HIS A 337 17.76 16.53 0.31
CA HIS A 337 18.57 15.58 -0.47
C HIS A 337 17.81 14.30 -0.81
N GLN A 338 17.03 13.78 0.15
CA GLN A 338 16.27 12.54 -0.01
C GLN A 338 14.89 12.66 0.62
N VAL A 339 13.89 12.15 -0.06
CA VAL A 339 12.54 12.00 0.49
C VAL A 339 12.26 10.51 0.60
N THR A 340 11.80 10.09 1.76
CA THR A 340 11.43 8.69 2.02
C THR A 340 9.97 8.63 2.42
N GLU A 341 9.26 7.57 2.08
CA GLU A 341 7.88 7.33 2.50
C GLU A 341 7.78 6.09 3.40
N VAL A 342 7.15 6.25 4.56
CA VAL A 342 6.74 5.14 5.42
C VAL A 342 5.41 4.62 4.92
N ARG A 343 5.38 3.39 4.40
CA ARG A 343 4.15 2.78 3.85
C ARG A 343 3.23 2.27 4.95
N GLY A 344 3.79 1.65 6.01
CA GLY A 344 3.04 0.94 7.05
C GLY A 344 3.53 -0.49 7.19
N PHE A 345 2.67 -1.39 7.69
CA PHE A 345 2.94 -2.81 7.83
C PHE A 345 2.51 -3.61 6.59
N SER A 346 3.41 -4.46 6.09
CA SER A 346 3.10 -5.58 5.20
C SER A 346 2.27 -6.63 5.93
N ASP A 347 1.70 -7.60 5.21
CA ASP A 347 0.95 -8.68 5.86
C ASP A 347 1.82 -9.50 6.82
N GLU A 348 3.10 -9.71 6.48
CA GLU A 348 4.09 -10.34 7.35
C GLU A 348 4.34 -9.52 8.62
N GLN A 349 4.53 -8.20 8.47
CA GLN A 349 4.73 -7.29 9.60
C GLN A 349 3.48 -7.17 10.50
N LYS A 350 2.27 -7.26 9.93
CA LYS A 350 1.02 -7.32 10.72
C LYS A 350 1.04 -8.55 11.62
N GLU A 351 1.36 -9.72 11.06
CA GLU A 351 1.43 -10.95 11.84
C GLU A 351 2.54 -10.89 12.90
N GLU A 352 3.71 -10.37 12.55
CA GLU A 352 4.82 -10.16 13.48
C GLU A 352 4.40 -9.27 14.66
N TYR A 353 3.73 -8.14 14.38
CA TYR A 353 3.24 -7.24 15.42
C TYR A 353 2.31 -7.96 16.40
N PHE A 354 1.32 -8.71 15.92
CA PHE A 354 0.38 -9.41 16.81
C PHE A 354 1.03 -10.56 17.59
N LYS A 355 2.04 -11.23 17.02
CA LYS A 355 2.84 -12.25 17.71
C LYS A 355 3.71 -11.65 18.80
N LYS A 356 4.36 -10.51 18.54
CA LYS A 356 5.15 -9.75 19.54
C LYS A 356 4.27 -9.17 20.64
N TYR A 357 3.11 -8.64 20.28
CA TYR A 357 2.16 -8.07 21.24
C TYR A 357 1.62 -9.13 22.23
N ASN A 358 1.45 -10.37 21.77
CA ASN A 358 1.01 -11.52 22.57
C ASN A 358 2.14 -12.56 22.73
N ASP A 359 3.34 -12.11 23.08
CA ASP A 359 4.53 -12.95 23.28
C ASP A 359 4.27 -14.22 24.11
N LYS A 360 3.46 -14.10 25.16
CA LYS A 360 3.10 -15.18 26.09
C LYS A 360 1.98 -16.11 25.60
N ASP A 361 1.23 -15.72 24.58
CA ASP A 361 0.06 -16.46 24.09
C ASP A 361 -0.04 -16.39 22.55
N GLN A 362 0.64 -17.32 21.90
CA GLN A 362 0.69 -17.38 20.44
C GLN A 362 -0.61 -17.85 19.81
N ASP A 363 -1.47 -18.56 20.54
CA ASP A 363 -2.77 -18.99 20.03
C ASP A 363 -3.75 -17.80 20.02
N MET A 364 -3.71 -16.95 21.04
CA MET A 364 -4.41 -15.66 21.03
C MET A 364 -4.00 -14.77 19.84
N ALA A 365 -2.70 -14.74 19.50
CA ALA A 365 -2.23 -14.02 18.31
C ALA A 365 -2.86 -14.58 17.02
N LYS A 366 -2.90 -15.91 16.86
CA LYS A 366 -3.50 -16.56 15.68
C LYS A 366 -5.00 -16.27 15.58
N ASP A 367 -5.73 -16.34 16.69
CA ASP A 367 -7.17 -16.09 16.72
C ASP A 367 -7.50 -14.65 16.36
N MET A 368 -6.72 -13.69 16.86
CA MET A 368 -6.83 -12.28 16.48
C MET A 368 -6.57 -12.05 15.00
N ILE A 369 -5.47 -12.62 14.46
CA ILE A 369 -5.13 -12.52 13.04
C ILE A 369 -6.23 -13.14 12.17
N SER A 370 -6.72 -14.32 12.57
CA SER A 370 -7.83 -15.01 11.89
C SER A 370 -9.10 -14.15 11.86
N HIS A 371 -9.48 -13.55 12.99
CA HIS A 371 -10.64 -12.66 13.05
C HIS A 371 -10.46 -11.40 12.20
N ILE A 372 -9.29 -10.76 12.24
CA ILE A 372 -8.98 -9.59 11.42
C ILE A 372 -9.06 -9.93 9.92
N LYS A 373 -8.57 -11.12 9.51
CA LYS A 373 -8.65 -11.58 8.11
C LYS A 373 -10.08 -11.86 7.64
N LYS A 374 -11.04 -12.16 8.55
CA LYS A 374 -12.47 -12.28 8.19
C LYS A 374 -13.09 -10.96 7.72
N SER A 375 -12.56 -9.82 8.16
CA SER A 375 -13.03 -8.49 7.74
C SER A 375 -11.95 -7.78 6.95
N ARG A 376 -12.07 -7.77 5.62
CA ARG A 376 -11.08 -7.13 4.73
C ARG A 376 -10.86 -5.66 5.08
N SER A 377 -11.91 -4.94 5.49
CA SER A 377 -11.81 -3.56 5.96
C SER A 377 -10.88 -3.46 7.17
N LEU A 378 -11.05 -4.30 8.20
CA LEU A 378 -10.16 -4.30 9.38
C LEU A 378 -8.72 -4.70 9.01
N HIS A 379 -8.57 -5.70 8.14
CA HIS A 379 -7.26 -6.15 7.64
C HIS A 379 -6.50 -5.06 6.89
N ILE A 380 -7.19 -4.27 6.07
CA ILE A 380 -6.60 -3.13 5.34
C ILE A 380 -6.22 -2.02 6.32
N MET A 381 -7.07 -1.72 7.31
CA MET A 381 -6.76 -0.67 8.31
C MET A 381 -5.54 -1.03 9.16
N CYS A 382 -5.35 -2.32 9.49
CA CYS A 382 -4.16 -2.82 10.20
C CYS A 382 -2.84 -2.66 9.43
N HIS A 383 -2.87 -2.17 8.19
CA HIS A 383 -1.66 -1.66 7.54
C HIS A 383 -1.03 -0.48 8.28
N ILE A 384 -1.85 0.32 8.95
CA ILE A 384 -1.38 1.42 9.78
C ILE A 384 -1.21 0.85 11.21
N PRO A 385 0.00 0.89 11.80
CA PRO A 385 0.29 0.28 13.10
C PRO A 385 -0.64 0.71 14.24
N VAL A 386 -1.11 1.97 14.26
CA VAL A 386 -2.07 2.42 15.29
C VAL A 386 -3.37 1.60 15.30
N PHE A 387 -3.82 1.10 14.13
CA PHE A 387 -5.00 0.25 14.04
C PHE A 387 -4.71 -1.17 14.51
N CYS A 388 -3.48 -1.68 14.34
CA CYS A 388 -3.07 -2.94 14.98
C CYS A 388 -3.16 -2.81 16.51
N TRP A 389 -2.69 -1.70 17.06
CA TRP A 389 -2.78 -1.42 18.49
C TRP A 389 -4.23 -1.31 18.99
N ILE A 390 -5.09 -0.54 18.30
CA ILE A 390 -6.52 -0.45 18.63
C ILE A 390 -7.17 -1.84 18.56
N SER A 391 -6.86 -2.61 17.51
CA SER A 391 -7.41 -3.95 17.33
C SER A 391 -6.97 -4.91 18.42
N ALA A 392 -5.70 -4.83 18.83
CA ALA A 392 -5.19 -5.62 19.94
C ALA A 392 -5.84 -5.27 21.27
N THR A 393 -6.02 -3.97 21.55
CA THR A 393 -6.67 -3.47 22.77
C THR A 393 -8.12 -3.97 22.89
N VAL A 394 -8.83 -4.11 21.77
CA VAL A 394 -10.23 -4.54 21.74
C VAL A 394 -10.36 -6.06 21.71
N LEU A 395 -9.68 -6.74 20.79
CA LEU A 395 -9.90 -8.17 20.53
C LEU A 395 -9.31 -9.04 21.65
N GLN A 396 -8.16 -8.68 22.21
CA GLN A 396 -7.50 -9.47 23.25
C GLN A 396 -8.41 -9.73 24.48
N PRO A 397 -9.01 -8.72 25.14
CA PRO A 397 -9.89 -8.96 26.29
C PRO A 397 -11.24 -9.58 25.91
N MET A 398 -11.71 -9.42 24.67
CA MET A 398 -12.97 -10.02 24.22
C MET A 398 -12.79 -11.51 23.92
N LEU A 399 -11.69 -11.91 23.28
CA LEU A 399 -11.36 -13.32 23.01
C LEU A 399 -11.01 -14.08 24.29
N ALA A 400 -10.44 -13.40 25.30
CA ALA A 400 -10.14 -14.01 26.59
C ALA A 400 -11.39 -14.29 27.46
N LYS A 401 -12.55 -13.71 27.11
CA LYS A 401 -13.81 -13.96 27.82
C LYS A 401 -14.59 -15.03 27.04
N ASP A 402 -14.93 -16.14 27.68
CA ASP A 402 -15.89 -17.15 27.19
C ASP A 402 -17.33 -16.61 27.20
N THR A 403 -17.55 -15.42 26.65
CA THR A 403 -18.86 -14.78 26.54
C THR A 403 -19.43 -15.00 25.14
N SER A 404 -20.74 -15.22 25.03
CA SER A 404 -21.46 -15.32 23.76
C SER A 404 -21.56 -13.99 22.98
N GLU A 405 -20.72 -13.00 23.30
CA GLU A 405 -20.73 -11.67 22.66
C GLU A 405 -20.06 -11.74 21.29
N GLU A 406 -20.75 -11.26 20.26
CA GLU A 406 -20.26 -11.26 18.89
C GLU A 406 -19.09 -10.25 18.75
N LEU A 407 -17.95 -10.72 18.25
CA LEU A 407 -16.79 -9.86 18.01
C LEU A 407 -17.12 -8.77 16.97
N PRO A 408 -16.63 -7.53 17.16
CA PRO A 408 -16.85 -6.45 16.20
C PRO A 408 -16.30 -6.81 14.80
N THR A 409 -17.16 -6.69 13.80
CA THR A 409 -16.84 -6.93 12.38
C THR A 409 -16.76 -5.66 11.55
N THR A 410 -17.31 -4.55 12.07
CA THR A 410 -17.29 -3.21 11.46
C THR A 410 -16.31 -2.29 12.17
N LEU A 411 -15.82 -1.26 11.47
CA LEU A 411 -14.89 -0.30 12.04
C LEU A 411 -15.56 0.51 13.16
N THR A 412 -16.83 0.90 12.98
CA THR A 412 -17.57 1.62 14.01
C THR A 412 -17.75 0.79 15.28
N GLY A 413 -18.02 -0.52 15.13
CA GLY A 413 -18.09 -1.45 16.25
C GLY A 413 -16.77 -1.54 17.01
N MET A 414 -15.65 -1.67 16.29
CA MET A 414 -14.30 -1.68 16.88
C MET A 414 -14.01 -0.41 17.69
N TYR A 415 -14.32 0.77 17.13
CA TYR A 415 -14.07 2.05 17.81
C TYR A 415 -15.01 2.30 19.00
N THR A 416 -16.26 1.83 18.92
CA THR A 416 -17.20 1.91 20.04
C THR A 416 -16.73 1.04 21.20
N GLN A 417 -16.32 -0.21 20.92
CA GLN A 417 -15.75 -1.12 21.91
C GLN A 417 -14.43 -0.60 22.50
N PHE A 418 -13.56 -0.05 21.65
CA PHE A 418 -12.35 0.64 22.11
C PHE A 418 -12.70 1.72 23.13
N LEU A 419 -13.68 2.58 22.84
CA LEU A 419 -14.09 3.65 23.75
C LEU A 419 -14.69 3.12 25.06
N ILE A 420 -15.48 2.04 25.01
CA ILE A 420 -16.00 1.33 26.20
C ILE A 420 -14.86 0.81 27.07
N PHE A 421 -13.88 0.12 26.47
CA PHE A 421 -12.72 -0.40 27.20
C PHE A 421 -11.95 0.74 27.89
N GLN A 422 -11.76 1.87 27.20
CA GLN A 422 -11.12 3.07 27.77
C GLN A 422 -11.92 3.63 28.97
N ILE A 423 -13.26 3.67 28.90
CA ILE A 423 -14.10 4.07 30.06
C ILE A 423 -13.95 3.09 31.21
N ASN A 424 -14.08 1.78 30.95
CA ASN A 424 -14.16 0.79 32.01
C ASN A 424 -12.85 0.74 32.80
N GLN A 425 -11.71 0.82 32.12
CA GLN A 425 -10.42 0.98 32.78
C GLN A 425 -10.33 2.27 33.62
N MET A 426 -10.98 3.35 33.19
CA MET A 426 -11.09 4.57 34.00
C MET A 426 -11.95 4.36 35.26
N LYS A 427 -13.12 3.72 35.12
CA LYS A 427 -14.04 3.46 36.24
C LYS A 427 -13.37 2.62 37.34
N GLU A 428 -12.58 1.61 36.95
CA GLU A 428 -11.80 0.80 37.89
C GLU A 428 -10.76 1.63 38.66
N LYS A 429 -10.07 2.56 38.00
CA LYS A 429 -9.02 3.39 38.61
C LYS A 429 -9.51 4.33 39.70
N TYR A 430 -10.60 5.07 39.48
CA TYR A 430 -11.05 6.09 40.44
C TYR A 430 -11.82 5.49 41.63
N GLY A 431 -12.22 4.21 41.54
CA GLY A 431 -12.97 3.49 42.56
C GLY A 431 -14.43 3.96 42.66
N ALA A 432 -15.36 3.02 42.86
CA ALA A 432 -16.79 3.29 42.94
C ALA A 432 -17.20 4.38 43.97
N LYS A 433 -16.45 4.50 45.09
CA LYS A 433 -16.70 5.50 46.14
C LYS A 433 -16.31 6.94 45.79
N LYS A 434 -15.35 7.15 44.88
CA LYS A 434 -14.94 8.50 44.43
C LYS A 434 -15.83 8.97 43.29
N ILE A 435 -16.20 8.04 42.40
CA ILE A 435 -17.12 8.26 41.27
C ILE A 435 -18.53 8.64 41.73
N SER A 436 -19.01 8.08 42.84
CA SER A 436 -20.31 8.44 43.42
C SER A 436 -20.36 9.83 44.05
N ARG A 437 -19.19 10.41 44.42
CA ARG A 437 -19.06 11.75 45.02
C ARG A 437 -18.67 12.84 44.00
N MET A 438 -18.35 12.47 42.76
CA MET A 438 -18.06 13.42 41.67
C MET A 438 -19.33 14.17 41.24
N ARG A 439 -19.19 15.44 40.85
CA ARG A 439 -20.33 16.19 40.27
C ARG A 439 -20.74 15.51 38.97
N LYS A 440 -22.01 15.65 38.57
CA LYS A 440 -22.51 15.05 37.31
C LYS A 440 -21.60 15.38 36.11
N GLN A 441 -21.09 16.62 36.04
CA GLN A 441 -20.19 17.10 34.99
C GLN A 441 -18.79 16.47 34.96
N ASP A 442 -18.38 15.77 36.02
CA ASP A 442 -17.04 15.20 36.21
C ASP A 442 -17.05 13.67 35.98
N LYS A 443 -18.21 13.09 35.61
CA LYS A 443 -18.33 11.67 35.25
C LYS A 443 -17.70 11.40 33.87
N ALA A 444 -17.09 10.22 33.71
CA ALA A 444 -16.45 9.75 32.47
C ALA A 444 -17.34 9.93 31.22
N GLU A 445 -18.64 9.66 31.35
CA GLU A 445 -19.66 9.80 30.32
C GLU A 445 -19.77 11.26 29.79
N HIS A 446 -19.74 12.24 30.71
CA HIS A 446 -19.79 13.65 30.34
C HIS A 446 -18.48 14.17 29.75
N ILE A 447 -17.34 13.61 30.15
CA ILE A 447 -16.03 13.95 29.58
C ILE A 447 -15.96 13.54 28.11
N ILE A 448 -16.48 12.37 27.74
CA ILE A 448 -16.53 11.92 26.34
C ILE A 448 -17.39 12.84 25.48
N LEU A 449 -18.53 13.31 25.99
CA LEU A 449 -19.37 14.26 25.26
C LEU A 449 -18.62 15.58 24.98
N LYS A 450 -17.84 16.06 25.95
CA LYS A 450 -17.00 17.25 25.80
C LYS A 450 -15.85 17.00 24.82
N LEU A 451 -15.20 15.83 24.88
CA LEU A 451 -14.16 15.43 23.94
C LEU A 451 -14.70 15.26 22.51
N GLY A 452 -15.91 14.73 22.35
CA GLY A 452 -16.59 14.66 21.05
C GLY A 452 -16.88 16.05 20.47
N LYS A 453 -17.34 17.00 21.30
CA LYS A 453 -17.51 18.39 20.89
C LYS A 453 -16.17 19.00 20.42
N LEU A 454 -15.12 18.81 21.21
CA LEU A 454 -13.77 19.26 20.86
C LEU A 454 -13.29 18.64 19.55
N ALA A 455 -13.46 17.33 19.38
CA ALA A 455 -13.07 16.60 18.20
C ALA A 455 -13.76 17.14 16.94
N PHE A 456 -15.07 17.40 17.01
CA PHE A 456 -15.84 18.00 15.93
C PHE A 456 -15.35 19.41 15.57
N LEU A 457 -15.18 20.30 16.56
CA LEU A 457 -14.72 21.66 16.30
C LEU A 457 -13.31 21.71 15.71
N GLN A 458 -12.40 20.88 16.20
CA GLN A 458 -11.03 20.84 15.67
C GLN A 458 -10.98 20.16 14.30
N LEU A 459 -11.87 19.18 14.01
CA LEU A 459 -12.00 18.58 12.68
C LEU A 459 -12.48 19.61 11.66
N GLU A 460 -13.46 20.46 12.00
CA GLU A 460 -13.91 21.55 11.13
C GLU A 460 -12.83 22.62 10.88
N LYS A 461 -11.98 22.88 11.87
CA LYS A 461 -10.82 23.79 11.74
C LYS A 461 -9.63 23.17 11.01
N GLY A 462 -9.63 21.86 10.76
CA GLY A 462 -8.48 21.14 10.19
C GLY A 462 -7.29 20.98 11.15
N ASN A 463 -7.52 21.13 12.46
CA ASN A 463 -6.48 21.08 13.49
C ASN A 463 -6.34 19.66 14.08
N LEU A 464 -5.09 19.19 14.22
CA LEU A 464 -4.76 17.94 14.91
C LEU A 464 -4.32 18.13 16.36
N ILE A 465 -3.85 19.34 16.69
CA ILE A 465 -3.35 19.70 18.02
C ILE A 465 -4.15 20.90 18.52
N PHE A 466 -4.44 20.89 19.81
CA PHE A 466 -5.22 21.89 20.50
C PHE A 466 -4.63 22.16 21.90
N TYR A 467 -5.00 23.30 22.49
CA TYR A 467 -4.39 23.84 23.70
C TYR A 467 -5.38 23.89 24.86
N LYS A 468 -4.89 24.35 26.02
CA LYS A 468 -5.67 24.53 27.23
C LYS A 468 -6.90 25.44 27.00
N GLU A 469 -6.79 26.41 26.10
CA GLU A 469 -7.87 27.33 25.72
C GLU A 469 -8.99 26.60 24.96
N ASP A 470 -8.64 25.75 23.99
CA ASP A 470 -9.61 24.93 23.23
C ASP A 470 -10.37 23.95 24.15
N LEU A 471 -9.67 23.37 25.14
CA LEU A 471 -10.26 22.53 26.17
C LEU A 471 -11.26 23.31 27.04
N ARG A 472 -10.88 24.53 27.46
CA ARG A 472 -11.74 25.42 28.25
C ARG A 472 -12.98 25.85 27.49
N GLU A 473 -12.87 26.14 26.19
CA GLU A 473 -14.02 26.45 25.31
C GLU A 473 -15.03 25.28 25.24
N CYS A 474 -14.54 24.05 25.37
CA CYS A 474 -15.36 22.84 25.45
C CYS A 474 -15.83 22.48 26.87
N GLY A 475 -15.51 23.31 27.87
CA GLY A 475 -15.87 23.10 29.28
C GLY A 475 -15.10 21.95 29.95
N ILE A 476 -13.90 21.64 29.46
CA ILE A 476 -12.99 20.65 30.05
C ILE A 476 -12.02 21.39 30.98
N ASP A 477 -12.09 21.11 32.29
CA ASP A 477 -11.16 21.67 33.27
C ASP A 477 -9.86 20.85 33.30
N VAL A 478 -8.71 21.54 33.17
CA VAL A 478 -7.37 20.94 33.13
C VAL A 478 -6.89 20.51 34.52
N SER A 479 -7.57 20.96 35.59
CA SER A 479 -7.28 20.54 36.97
C SER A 479 -7.90 19.18 37.35
N GLU A 480 -8.88 18.68 36.60
CA GLU A 480 -9.57 17.41 36.86
C GLU A 480 -8.96 16.24 36.04
N GLY A 481 -7.70 15.89 36.34
CA GLY A 481 -7.08 14.63 35.93
C GLY A 481 -6.39 14.64 34.56
N SER A 482 -5.09 14.32 34.56
CA SER A 482 -4.34 13.65 33.49
C SER A 482 -5.23 13.15 32.34
N VAL A 483 -5.40 14.02 31.35
CA VAL A 483 -6.39 13.97 30.27
C VAL A 483 -6.58 12.55 29.72
N TYR A 484 -7.81 12.05 29.87
CA TYR A 484 -8.39 10.79 29.36
C TYR A 484 -7.39 9.82 28.71
N SER A 485 -6.50 9.22 29.53
CA SER A 485 -5.34 8.48 29.04
C SER A 485 -5.78 7.30 28.17
N GLY A 486 -5.51 7.37 26.87
CA GLY A 486 -5.86 6.35 25.89
C GLY A 486 -6.73 6.83 24.72
N VAL A 487 -7.31 8.04 24.80
CA VAL A 487 -8.08 8.64 23.68
C VAL A 487 -7.59 10.04 23.35
N CYS A 488 -7.36 10.86 24.39
CA CYS A 488 -6.76 12.18 24.29
C CYS A 488 -5.49 12.17 25.13
N THR A 489 -4.36 12.53 24.53
CA THR A 489 -3.05 12.51 25.18
C THR A 489 -2.59 13.93 25.44
N GLN A 490 -2.26 14.22 26.70
CA GLN A 490 -1.44 15.38 27.04
C GLN A 490 -0.01 15.07 26.62
N ILE A 491 0.54 15.89 25.73
CA ILE A 491 1.82 15.60 25.07
C ILE A 491 3.01 16.18 25.85
N PHE A 492 2.78 17.25 26.62
CA PHE A 492 3.77 17.87 27.50
C PHE A 492 3.17 18.27 28.87
N SER A 493 3.89 17.93 29.94
CA SER A 493 3.84 18.58 31.25
C SER A 493 5.27 18.94 31.61
N GLN A 494 5.58 20.23 31.79
CA GLN A 494 6.89 20.66 32.24
C GLN A 494 7.16 20.03 33.62
N GLU A 495 8.07 19.07 33.70
CA GLU A 495 8.62 18.62 34.97
C GLU A 495 9.56 19.72 35.47
N GLN A 496 9.17 20.32 36.60
CA GLN A 496 9.88 21.35 37.37
C GLN A 496 9.89 22.78 36.80
N GLY A 497 8.97 23.60 37.34
CA GLY A 497 9.20 25.04 37.53
C GLY A 497 8.85 25.98 36.37
N VAL A 498 7.63 26.53 36.42
CA VAL A 498 7.18 27.81 35.83
C VAL A 498 6.64 27.82 34.37
N SER A 499 5.29 27.92 34.31
CA SER A 499 4.35 28.25 33.22
C SER A 499 3.66 27.07 32.47
N GLU A 500 2.42 26.80 32.89
CA GLU A 500 1.51 25.76 32.35
C GLU A 500 0.90 26.14 30.99
N THR A 501 1.53 25.75 29.88
CA THR A 501 0.83 25.62 28.59
C THR A 501 0.84 24.16 28.13
N GLY A 502 -0.19 23.41 28.52
CA GLY A 502 -0.37 22.02 28.10
C GLY A 502 -0.80 21.93 26.64
N VAL A 503 -0.11 21.09 25.86
CA VAL A 503 -0.45 20.76 24.46
C VAL A 503 -1.13 19.39 24.42
N PHE A 504 -2.21 19.28 23.64
CA PHE A 504 -3.06 18.09 23.59
C PHE A 504 -3.34 17.67 22.14
N SER A 505 -3.47 16.36 21.93
CA SER A 505 -3.97 15.78 20.68
C SER A 505 -4.78 14.52 20.97
N PHE A 506 -5.59 14.11 20.00
CA PHE A 506 -6.10 12.73 20.00
C PHE A 506 -4.98 11.75 19.64
N VAL A 507 -5.11 10.50 20.06
CA VAL A 507 -4.12 9.44 19.76
C VAL A 507 -3.93 9.24 18.25
N HIS A 508 -5.00 9.45 17.48
CA HIS A 508 -4.99 9.41 16.02
C HIS A 508 -6.14 10.22 15.43
N LEU A 509 -6.02 10.67 14.17
CA LEU A 509 -7.08 11.38 13.45
C LEU A 509 -8.38 10.58 13.39
N SER A 510 -8.30 9.26 13.18
CA SER A 510 -9.50 8.40 13.19
C SER A 510 -10.25 8.38 14.51
N VAL A 511 -9.55 8.57 15.65
CA VAL A 511 -10.18 8.69 16.97
C VAL A 511 -10.90 10.03 17.07
N GLN A 512 -10.31 11.10 16.54
CA GLN A 512 -10.94 12.42 16.43
C GLN A 512 -12.20 12.36 15.53
N GLU A 513 -12.11 11.75 14.35
CA GLU A 513 -13.24 11.59 13.43
C GLU A 513 -14.37 10.73 14.05
N PHE A 514 -14.02 9.66 14.77
CA PHE A 514 -15.00 8.84 15.48
C PHE A 514 -15.71 9.62 16.59
N LEU A 515 -14.96 10.32 17.44
CA LEU A 515 -15.53 11.14 18.52
C LEU A 515 -16.38 12.31 17.97
N ALA A 516 -15.95 12.90 16.86
CA ALA A 516 -16.74 13.90 16.15
C ALA A 516 -18.06 13.28 15.66
N ALA A 517 -18.03 12.08 15.07
CA ALA A 517 -19.24 11.37 14.63
C ALA A 517 -20.18 11.08 15.80
N VAL A 518 -19.65 10.62 16.95
CA VAL A 518 -20.43 10.43 18.19
C VAL A 518 -21.09 11.74 18.64
N HIS A 519 -20.35 12.86 18.62
CA HIS A 519 -20.90 14.16 18.98
C HIS A 519 -22.04 14.60 18.05
N VAL A 520 -21.82 14.52 16.74
CA VAL A 520 -22.83 14.93 15.75
C VAL A 520 -24.07 14.05 15.86
N PHE A 521 -23.89 12.73 15.97
CA PHE A 521 -24.98 11.77 16.17
C PHE A 521 -25.82 12.12 17.41
N LEU A 522 -25.18 12.29 18.57
CA LEU A 522 -25.87 12.59 19.82
C LEU A 522 -26.51 13.98 19.83
N SER A 523 -25.84 14.99 19.27
CA SER A 523 -26.41 16.35 19.16
C SER A 523 -27.65 16.36 18.29
N HIS A 524 -27.66 15.61 17.17
CA HIS A 524 -28.84 15.49 16.32
C HIS A 524 -30.00 14.81 17.07
N HIS A 525 -29.76 13.66 17.69
CA HIS A 525 -30.80 12.91 18.39
C HIS A 525 -31.35 13.64 19.63
N ASN A 526 -30.54 14.44 20.33
CA ASN A 526 -30.97 15.19 21.52
C ASN A 526 -31.64 16.53 21.19
N THR A 527 -31.18 17.24 20.15
CA THR A 527 -31.63 18.63 19.87
C THR A 527 -32.43 18.79 18.57
N LYS A 528 -32.53 17.75 17.74
CA LYS A 528 -33.09 17.76 16.38
C LYS A 528 -32.44 18.80 15.44
N LYS A 529 -31.23 19.26 15.74
CA LYS A 529 -30.45 20.15 14.88
C LYS A 529 -29.51 19.34 14.00
N ASN A 530 -29.07 19.90 12.88
CA ASN A 530 -27.96 19.36 12.10
C ASN A 530 -26.68 20.15 12.41
N PRO A 531 -25.73 19.61 13.18
CA PRO A 531 -24.47 20.28 13.49
C PRO A 531 -23.57 20.52 12.27
N LEU A 532 -23.78 19.80 11.16
CA LEU A 532 -22.94 19.87 9.96
C LEU A 532 -23.17 21.13 9.11
N HIS A 533 -24.18 21.95 9.42
CA HIS A 533 -24.47 23.18 8.69
C HIS A 533 -24.36 24.41 9.61
N PRO A 534 -23.80 25.53 9.12
CA PRO A 534 -23.66 26.74 9.92
C PRO A 534 -25.01 27.26 10.41
N SER A 535 -24.99 27.79 11.64
CA SER A 535 -26.18 28.12 12.42
C SER A 535 -26.91 29.41 12.01
N THR A 536 -27.04 29.69 10.71
CA THR A 536 -27.90 30.77 10.20
C THR A 536 -29.36 30.52 10.54
N VAL A 537 -30.13 31.60 10.74
CA VAL A 537 -31.56 31.54 11.14
C VAL A 537 -32.38 30.77 10.10
N GLU A 538 -32.11 30.98 8.81
CA GLU A 538 -32.73 30.24 7.71
C GLU A 538 -32.46 28.73 7.77
N ASN A 539 -31.22 28.32 8.03
CA ASN A 539 -30.87 26.89 8.13
C ASN A 539 -31.50 26.23 9.36
N ARG A 540 -31.66 26.94 10.48
CA ARG A 540 -32.38 26.42 11.66
C ARG A 540 -33.86 26.18 11.35
N PHE A 541 -34.53 27.12 10.69
CA PHE A 541 -35.93 26.96 10.27
C PHE A 541 -36.11 25.83 9.24
N LYS A 542 -35.18 25.71 8.29
CA LYS A 542 -35.18 24.64 7.28
C LYS A 542 -35.03 23.23 7.88
N TRP A 543 -34.39 23.11 9.04
CA TRP A 543 -34.11 21.84 9.72
C TRP A 543 -35.14 21.43 10.78
N LEU A 544 -35.91 22.38 11.32
CA LEU A 544 -36.92 22.12 12.36
C LEU A 544 -38.03 21.14 11.93
N PHE A 545 -38.30 21.04 10.62
CA PHE A 545 -39.36 20.22 10.04
C PHE A 545 -38.86 18.99 9.25
N LYS A 546 -37.54 18.78 9.17
CA LYS A 546 -36.96 17.66 8.40
C LYS A 546 -36.84 16.40 9.26
N SER A 547 -37.04 15.22 8.65
CA SER A 547 -36.88 13.92 9.31
C SER A 547 -35.40 13.61 9.60
N THR A 548 -35.13 12.67 10.51
CA THR A 548 -33.78 12.13 10.76
C THR A 548 -33.15 11.52 9.49
N GLU A 549 -33.98 11.10 8.55
CA GLU A 549 -33.54 10.54 7.26
C GLU A 549 -32.81 11.62 6.44
N ALA A 550 -33.37 12.84 6.41
CA ALA A 550 -32.73 13.97 5.74
C ALA A 550 -31.36 14.34 6.35
N PHE A 551 -31.09 13.94 7.60
CA PHE A 551 -29.81 14.18 8.29
C PHE A 551 -28.70 13.32 7.71
N TYR A 552 -28.93 12.01 7.59
CA TYR A 552 -27.94 11.13 6.97
C TYR A 552 -27.75 11.44 5.47
N GLU A 553 -28.83 11.75 4.75
CA GLU A 553 -28.73 12.20 3.35
C GLU A 553 -27.85 13.45 3.22
N SER A 554 -28.06 14.46 4.08
CA SER A 554 -27.24 15.67 4.10
C SER A 554 -25.78 15.41 4.47
N ALA A 555 -25.50 14.44 5.33
CA ALA A 555 -24.13 14.07 5.68
C ALA A 555 -23.42 13.37 4.51
N ILE A 556 -24.13 12.48 3.80
CA ILE A 556 -23.65 11.83 2.57
C ILE A 556 -23.33 12.88 1.51
N ASP A 557 -24.24 13.82 1.26
CA ASP A 557 -24.04 14.87 0.26
C ASP A 557 -22.82 15.75 0.61
N LYS A 558 -22.67 16.16 1.87
CA LYS A 558 -21.51 16.95 2.34
C LYS A 558 -20.18 16.20 2.17
N ALA A 559 -20.16 14.89 2.39
CA ALA A 559 -18.96 14.08 2.17
C ALA A 559 -18.63 13.92 0.68
N LEU A 560 -19.64 13.84 -0.20
CA LEU A 560 -19.44 13.78 -1.65
C LEU A 560 -18.92 15.09 -2.24
N GLU A 561 -19.23 16.24 -1.62
CA GLU A 561 -18.69 17.56 -1.99
C GLU A 561 -17.20 17.73 -1.62
N SER A 562 -16.68 16.94 -0.68
CA SER A 562 -15.29 17.03 -0.20
C SER A 562 -14.30 16.49 -1.23
N GLU A 563 -13.61 17.33 -2.00
CA GLU A 563 -12.71 16.89 -3.10
C GLU A 563 -11.63 15.87 -2.70
N ASN A 564 -11.06 15.98 -1.51
CA ASN A 564 -9.98 15.08 -1.03
C ASN A 564 -10.47 13.88 -0.21
N GLY A 565 -11.77 13.79 0.12
CA GLY A 565 -12.35 12.68 0.88
C GLY A 565 -12.14 12.77 2.40
N HIS A 566 -11.85 13.96 2.93
CA HIS A 566 -11.56 14.14 4.37
C HIS A 566 -12.73 13.89 5.33
N LEU A 567 -13.94 13.68 4.81
CA LEU A 567 -15.12 13.35 5.61
C LEU A 567 -15.54 11.88 5.46
N ASP A 568 -14.83 11.09 4.66
CA ASP A 568 -15.26 9.75 4.31
C ASP A 568 -15.27 8.82 5.54
N LEU A 569 -14.25 8.88 6.39
CA LEU A 569 -14.20 8.07 7.61
C LEU A 569 -15.19 8.57 8.66
N PHE A 570 -15.26 9.88 8.86
CA PHE A 570 -16.29 10.51 9.68
C PHE A 570 -17.71 10.03 9.26
N LEU A 571 -18.00 10.00 7.96
CA LEU A 571 -19.28 9.52 7.42
C LEU A 571 -19.49 8.03 7.71
N ARG A 572 -18.47 7.18 7.48
CA ARG A 572 -18.52 5.74 7.81
C ARG A 572 -18.92 5.53 9.27
N PHE A 573 -18.29 6.25 10.19
CA PHE A 573 -18.62 6.19 11.63
C PHE A 573 -20.03 6.71 11.93
N LEU A 574 -20.41 7.86 11.37
CA LEU A 574 -21.72 8.47 11.61
C LEU A 574 -22.86 7.53 11.17
N LEU A 575 -22.70 6.90 10.01
CA LEU A 575 -23.66 5.92 9.51
C LEU A 575 -23.61 4.62 10.31
N GLY A 576 -22.44 4.11 10.67
CA GLY A 576 -22.31 2.93 11.53
C GLY A 576 -22.99 3.12 12.90
N LEU A 577 -22.95 4.32 13.49
CA LEU A 577 -23.64 4.64 14.75
C LEU A 577 -25.17 4.60 14.63
N SER A 578 -25.72 4.69 13.41
CA SER A 578 -27.15 4.54 13.16
C SER A 578 -27.64 3.09 13.29
N LEU A 579 -26.74 2.10 13.29
CA LEU A 579 -27.08 0.69 13.43
C LEU A 579 -27.45 0.35 14.88
N GLU A 580 -28.50 -0.45 15.08
CA GLU A 580 -29.02 -0.77 16.40
C GLU A 580 -27.97 -1.43 17.33
N SER A 581 -27.13 -2.32 16.81
CA SER A 581 -26.06 -2.97 17.58
C SER A 581 -25.08 -1.95 18.15
N ASN A 582 -24.62 -0.99 17.35
CA ASN A 582 -23.73 0.08 17.80
C ASN A 582 -24.45 1.06 18.74
N GLN A 583 -25.76 1.30 18.57
CA GLN A 583 -26.54 2.09 19.51
C GLN A 583 -26.68 1.42 20.88
N ARG A 584 -26.78 0.08 20.94
CA ARG A 584 -26.78 -0.66 22.22
C ARG A 584 -25.46 -0.47 22.96
N LEU A 585 -24.34 -0.58 22.25
CA LEU A 585 -23.00 -0.31 22.79
C LEU A 585 -22.85 1.16 23.22
N LEU A 586 -23.36 2.10 22.43
CA LEU A 586 -23.35 3.52 22.79
C LEU A 586 -24.23 3.82 24.01
N LYS A 587 -25.33 3.08 24.23
CA LYS A 587 -26.15 3.18 25.44
C LYS A 587 -25.44 2.61 26.67
N GLU A 588 -24.65 1.55 26.51
CA GLU A 588 -23.76 1.08 27.57
C GLU A 588 -22.74 2.15 27.96
N LEU A 589 -22.21 2.84 26.94
CA LEU A 589 -21.29 3.96 27.11
C LEU A 589 -21.96 5.18 27.78
N LEU A 590 -23.20 5.51 27.38
CA LEU A 590 -23.92 6.72 27.77
C LEU A 590 -25.39 6.40 28.14
N PRO A 591 -25.66 5.84 29.33
CA PRO A 591 -26.99 5.32 29.71
C PRO A 591 -28.11 6.38 29.73
N GLN A 592 -27.75 7.65 29.88
CA GLN A 592 -28.69 8.77 29.95
C GLN A 592 -29.20 9.24 28.57
N THR A 593 -28.66 8.68 27.48
CA THR A 593 -29.01 9.12 26.12
C THR A 593 -30.30 8.47 25.64
N VAL A 594 -31.28 9.30 25.25
CA VAL A 594 -32.56 8.83 24.68
C VAL A 594 -32.37 8.59 23.18
N ILE A 595 -31.83 7.42 22.83
CA ILE A 595 -31.70 6.99 21.43
C ILE A 595 -32.90 6.12 21.08
N ARG A 596 -33.75 6.62 20.17
CA ARG A 596 -34.85 5.85 19.58
C ARG A 596 -34.31 5.03 18.40
N PRO A 597 -34.54 3.71 18.36
CA PRO A 597 -34.20 2.89 17.20
C PRO A 597 -34.87 3.47 15.95
N GLN A 598 -34.13 3.53 14.85
CA GLN A 598 -34.62 4.00 13.57
C GLN A 598 -34.21 3.01 12.48
N SER A 599 -35.07 2.84 11.48
CA SER A 599 -34.73 2.01 10.33
C SER A 599 -33.64 2.69 9.50
N VAL A 600 -32.57 1.96 9.22
CA VAL A 600 -31.49 2.38 8.32
C VAL A 600 -31.84 2.15 6.84
N GLU A 601 -32.96 1.49 6.55
CA GLU A 601 -33.37 1.05 5.22
C GLU A 601 -33.47 2.21 4.21
N LYS A 602 -34.01 3.36 4.63
CA LYS A 602 -34.10 4.54 3.76
C LYS A 602 -32.73 5.14 3.45
N THR A 603 -31.83 5.20 4.43
CA THR A 603 -30.44 5.64 4.23
C THR A 603 -29.71 4.71 3.28
N VAL A 604 -29.87 3.39 3.46
CA VAL A 604 -29.34 2.36 2.54
C VAL A 604 -29.89 2.57 1.13
N ASN A 605 -31.19 2.77 0.96
CA ASN A 605 -31.82 3.02 -0.33
C ASN A 605 -31.34 4.33 -0.97
N TYR A 606 -31.08 5.37 -0.16
CA TYR A 606 -30.49 6.62 -0.64
C TYR A 606 -29.06 6.40 -1.14
N ILE A 607 -28.23 5.63 -0.43
CA ILE A 607 -26.88 5.28 -0.88
C ILE A 607 -26.93 4.49 -2.19
N LYS A 608 -27.79 3.46 -2.29
CA LYS A 608 -27.98 2.67 -3.52
C LYS A 608 -28.45 3.52 -4.70
N LYS A 609 -29.38 4.46 -4.46
CA LYS A 609 -29.82 5.44 -5.47
C LYS A 609 -28.69 6.38 -5.87
N THR A 610 -27.86 6.78 -4.92
CA THR A 610 -26.71 7.66 -5.17
C THR A 610 -25.64 6.96 -5.97
N LEU A 611 -25.30 5.70 -5.66
CA LEU A 611 -24.39 4.84 -6.45
C LEU A 611 -24.84 4.62 -7.91
N ASN A 612 -26.14 4.79 -8.19
CA ASN A 612 -26.66 4.76 -9.55
C ASN A 612 -26.43 6.04 -10.36
N LYS A 613 -25.97 7.13 -9.72
CA LYS A 613 -25.55 8.37 -10.40
C LYS A 613 -24.12 8.22 -10.91
N ASN A 614 -23.77 8.99 -11.95
CA ASN A 614 -22.39 9.05 -12.45
C ASN A 614 -21.46 9.69 -11.40
N MET A 615 -20.54 8.91 -10.83
CA MET A 615 -19.54 9.37 -9.87
C MET A 615 -18.18 8.69 -10.12
N SER A 616 -17.11 9.22 -9.53
CA SER A 616 -15.78 8.61 -9.55
C SER A 616 -15.73 7.30 -8.75
N SER A 617 -14.84 6.39 -9.15
CA SER A 617 -14.64 5.09 -8.49
C SER A 617 -14.27 5.21 -7.01
N GLU A 618 -13.51 6.23 -6.61
CA GLU A 618 -13.15 6.47 -5.21
C GLU A 618 -14.38 6.75 -4.33
N ARG A 619 -15.33 7.55 -4.82
CA ARG A 619 -16.58 7.87 -4.11
C ARG A 619 -17.49 6.67 -4.00
N SER A 620 -17.60 5.88 -5.08
CA SER A 620 -18.41 4.67 -5.04
C SER A 620 -17.88 3.65 -4.04
N ILE A 621 -16.55 3.48 -3.96
CA ILE A 621 -15.91 2.62 -2.95
C ILE A 621 -16.20 3.13 -1.54
N SER A 622 -16.08 4.45 -1.32
CA SER A 622 -16.38 5.06 -0.01
C SER A 622 -17.82 4.82 0.45
N LEU A 623 -18.80 4.96 -0.45
CA LEU A 623 -20.21 4.66 -0.18
C LEU A 623 -20.48 3.17 0.04
N LEU A 624 -19.78 2.27 -0.67
CA LEU A 624 -19.87 0.82 -0.43
C LEU A 624 -19.29 0.43 0.93
N CYS A 625 -18.21 1.07 1.38
CA CYS A 625 -17.72 0.95 2.75
C CYS A 625 -18.77 1.42 3.77
N CYS A 626 -19.54 2.47 3.46
CA CYS A 626 -20.66 2.89 4.31
C CYS A 626 -21.78 1.84 4.38
N LEU A 627 -22.12 1.17 3.27
CA LEU A 627 -23.07 0.04 3.28
C LEU A 627 -22.55 -1.12 4.13
N ASN A 628 -21.25 -1.42 4.05
CA ASN A 628 -20.61 -2.43 4.90
C ASN A 628 -20.68 -2.05 6.40
N GLU A 629 -20.49 -0.78 6.77
CA GLU A 629 -20.69 -0.31 8.15
C GLU A 629 -22.14 -0.43 8.62
N LEU A 630 -23.10 -0.31 7.70
CA LEU A 630 -24.54 -0.53 7.95
C LEU A 630 -24.94 -2.01 7.94
N LYS A 631 -23.98 -2.94 7.73
CA LYS A 631 -24.21 -4.39 7.54
C LYS A 631 -25.22 -4.69 6.41
N ASP A 632 -25.30 -3.85 5.38
CA ASP A 632 -26.09 -4.14 4.16
C ASP A 632 -25.19 -4.81 3.12
N ASP A 633 -25.23 -6.14 3.11
CA ASP A 633 -24.51 -6.95 2.12
C ASP A 633 -25.35 -7.21 0.86
N SER A 634 -26.52 -6.57 0.70
CA SER A 634 -27.48 -6.94 -0.35
C SER A 634 -26.89 -6.85 -1.78
N LEU A 635 -26.18 -5.76 -2.10
CA LEU A 635 -25.51 -5.58 -3.38
C LEU A 635 -24.31 -6.54 -3.53
N VAL A 636 -23.56 -6.78 -2.46
CA VAL A 636 -22.41 -7.68 -2.47
C VAL A 636 -22.87 -9.12 -2.67
N ASN A 637 -23.90 -9.56 -1.95
CA ASN A 637 -24.51 -10.88 -2.06
C ASN A 637 -25.13 -11.11 -3.43
N GLU A 638 -25.76 -10.08 -4.02
CA GLU A 638 -26.28 -10.16 -5.39
C GLU A 638 -25.14 -10.40 -6.40
N ILE A 639 -24.05 -9.62 -6.30
CA ILE A 639 -22.87 -9.83 -7.13
C ILE A 639 -22.21 -11.19 -6.88
N GLN A 640 -22.05 -11.60 -5.63
CA GLN A 640 -21.50 -12.91 -5.27
C GLN A 640 -22.35 -14.06 -5.80
N LYS A 641 -23.68 -13.91 -5.79
CA LYS A 641 -24.60 -14.88 -6.41
C LYS A 641 -24.36 -14.99 -7.91
N TYR A 642 -24.21 -13.86 -8.60
CA TYR A 642 -23.88 -13.86 -10.04
C TYR A 642 -22.50 -14.45 -10.33
N LEU A 643 -21.51 -14.21 -9.45
CA LEU A 643 -20.18 -14.82 -9.55
C LEU A 643 -20.24 -16.35 -9.36
N GLY A 644 -21.00 -16.82 -8.35
CA GLY A 644 -21.18 -18.24 -8.08
C GLY A 644 -21.99 -18.97 -9.15
N SER A 645 -22.90 -18.28 -9.85
CA SER A 645 -23.68 -18.84 -10.96
C SER A 645 -23.00 -18.74 -12.32
N GLY A 646 -21.90 -17.97 -12.45
CA GLY A 646 -21.22 -17.72 -13.72
C GLY A 646 -22.01 -16.85 -14.72
N CYS A 647 -23.13 -16.24 -14.33
CA CYS A 647 -24.04 -15.52 -15.24
C CYS A 647 -23.64 -14.06 -15.49
N LEU A 648 -22.54 -13.59 -14.92
CA LEU A 648 -22.20 -12.16 -14.88
C LEU A 648 -21.88 -11.57 -16.27
N SER A 649 -21.47 -12.42 -17.22
CA SER A 649 -21.19 -12.05 -18.61
C SER A 649 -22.44 -11.76 -19.44
N THR A 650 -23.61 -12.26 -19.03
CA THR A 650 -24.88 -12.12 -19.77
C THR A 650 -25.84 -11.13 -19.11
N GLU A 651 -25.71 -10.88 -17.80
CA GLU A 651 -26.60 -10.00 -17.04
C GLU A 651 -26.32 -8.52 -17.27
N LYS A 652 -27.37 -7.69 -17.32
CA LYS A 652 -27.23 -6.22 -17.47
C LYS A 652 -27.13 -5.54 -16.10
N LEU A 653 -25.89 -5.31 -15.66
CA LEU A 653 -25.60 -4.62 -14.40
C LEU A 653 -25.97 -3.11 -14.42
N SER A 654 -26.60 -2.66 -13.34
CA SER A 654 -26.77 -1.23 -13.00
C SER A 654 -25.44 -0.58 -12.57
N SER A 655 -25.40 0.75 -12.48
CA SER A 655 -24.19 1.47 -12.03
C SER A 655 -23.83 1.13 -10.58
N ALA A 656 -24.82 0.92 -9.71
CA ALA A 656 -24.59 0.46 -8.34
C ALA A 656 -24.00 -0.97 -8.31
N GLN A 657 -24.51 -1.89 -9.13
CA GLN A 657 -23.99 -3.25 -9.24
C GLN A 657 -22.57 -3.28 -9.82
N TRP A 658 -22.26 -2.45 -10.83
CA TRP A 658 -20.89 -2.28 -11.32
C TRP A 658 -19.93 -1.79 -10.23
N SER A 659 -20.38 -0.82 -9.43
CA SER A 659 -19.60 -0.30 -8.31
C SER A 659 -19.36 -1.38 -7.26
N ALA A 660 -20.40 -2.16 -6.93
CA ALA A 660 -20.31 -3.30 -6.01
C ALA A 660 -19.37 -4.38 -6.53
N LEU A 661 -19.41 -4.70 -7.83
CA LEU A 661 -18.47 -5.63 -8.45
C LEU A 661 -17.03 -5.13 -8.33
N VAL A 662 -16.76 -3.86 -8.67
CA VAL A 662 -15.42 -3.27 -8.50
C VAL A 662 -14.96 -3.37 -7.05
N PHE A 663 -15.84 -3.08 -6.08
CA PHE A 663 -15.53 -3.20 -4.66
C PHE A 663 -15.20 -4.64 -4.26
N VAL A 664 -16.04 -5.62 -4.61
CA VAL A 664 -15.79 -7.04 -4.33
C VAL A 664 -14.46 -7.50 -4.93
N LEU A 665 -14.18 -7.11 -6.17
CA LEU A 665 -12.96 -7.49 -6.87
C LEU A 665 -11.71 -6.84 -6.27
N LEU A 666 -11.78 -5.56 -5.88
CA LEU A 666 -10.67 -4.87 -5.20
C LEU A 666 -10.39 -5.42 -3.80
N MET A 667 -11.41 -5.97 -3.14
CA MET A 667 -11.31 -6.58 -1.82
C MET A 667 -10.83 -8.04 -1.88
N SER A 668 -10.79 -8.67 -3.07
CA SER A 668 -10.33 -10.04 -3.28
C SER A 668 -8.82 -10.12 -3.52
N GLU A 669 -8.14 -11.00 -2.79
CA GLU A 669 -6.70 -11.29 -3.00
C GLU A 669 -6.45 -12.02 -4.33
N GLU A 670 -7.37 -12.89 -4.76
CA GLU A 670 -7.28 -13.60 -6.03
C GLU A 670 -7.16 -12.61 -7.20
N THR A 671 -8.00 -11.57 -7.21
CA THR A 671 -8.02 -10.58 -8.30
C THR A 671 -6.78 -9.68 -8.33
N GLN A 672 -6.15 -9.46 -7.18
CA GLN A 672 -4.89 -8.71 -7.10
C GLN A 672 -3.73 -9.49 -7.75
N GLU A 673 -3.74 -10.82 -7.63
CA GLU A 673 -2.76 -11.67 -8.31
C GLU A 673 -3.11 -11.85 -9.80
N LYS A 674 -4.38 -12.21 -10.09
CA LYS A 674 -4.84 -12.55 -11.44
C LYS A 674 -6.24 -11.99 -11.71
N PHE A 675 -6.38 -11.19 -12.76
CA PHE A 675 -7.64 -10.63 -13.22
C PHE A 675 -7.99 -11.16 -14.61
N GLU A 676 -9.11 -11.86 -14.72
CA GLU A 676 -9.58 -12.46 -15.97
C GLU A 676 -10.87 -11.76 -16.41
N LEU A 677 -10.78 -10.81 -17.34
CA LEU A 677 -11.93 -9.99 -17.73
C LEU A 677 -13.11 -10.82 -18.25
N LYS A 678 -12.82 -11.93 -18.92
CA LYS A 678 -13.81 -12.87 -19.48
C LYS A 678 -14.69 -13.53 -18.39
N LYS A 679 -14.20 -13.70 -17.15
CA LYS A 679 -15.01 -14.20 -16.02
C LYS A 679 -16.15 -13.24 -15.65
N TYR A 680 -16.02 -11.96 -16.02
CA TYR A 680 -16.97 -10.91 -15.69
C TYR A 680 -17.68 -10.44 -16.95
N ARG A 681 -17.08 -9.53 -17.72
CA ARG A 681 -17.65 -9.03 -18.97
C ARG A 681 -16.53 -8.63 -19.93
N GLY A 682 -16.28 -9.48 -20.93
CA GLY A 682 -15.37 -9.18 -22.03
C GLY A 682 -15.96 -8.17 -22.99
N SER A 683 -15.63 -6.89 -22.81
CA SER A 683 -15.88 -5.80 -23.77
C SER A 683 -15.07 -4.55 -23.39
N ASP A 684 -14.96 -3.59 -24.31
CA ASP A 684 -14.36 -2.28 -24.01
C ASP A 684 -15.09 -1.56 -22.86
N GLU A 685 -16.42 -1.66 -22.79
CA GLU A 685 -17.23 -1.10 -21.71
C GLU A 685 -16.93 -1.78 -20.37
N GLY A 686 -16.88 -3.12 -20.37
CA GLY A 686 -16.53 -3.91 -19.19
C GLY A 686 -15.14 -3.58 -18.67
N LEU A 687 -14.15 -3.52 -19.56
CA LEU A 687 -12.79 -3.12 -19.20
C LEU A 687 -12.77 -1.70 -18.64
N LYS A 688 -13.43 -0.73 -19.28
CA LYS A 688 -13.50 0.66 -18.82
C LYS A 688 -14.08 0.77 -17.40
N ARG A 689 -15.14 0.02 -17.10
CA ARG A 689 -15.74 -0.05 -15.76
C ARG A 689 -14.83 -0.71 -14.73
N LEU A 690 -14.05 -1.71 -15.16
CA LEU A 690 -13.13 -2.49 -14.33
C LEU A 690 -11.68 -1.99 -14.34
N LEU A 691 -11.40 -0.83 -14.93
CA LEU A 691 -10.07 -0.20 -14.89
C LEU A 691 -9.52 -0.04 -13.46
N PRO A 692 -10.32 0.29 -12.43
CA PRO A 692 -9.81 0.32 -11.06
C PRO A 692 -9.25 -1.04 -10.61
N VAL A 693 -9.83 -2.15 -11.06
CA VAL A 693 -9.34 -3.51 -10.75
C VAL A 693 -8.02 -3.75 -11.48
N LEU A 694 -7.98 -3.48 -12.80
CA LEU A 694 -6.76 -3.65 -13.61
C LEU A 694 -5.56 -2.86 -13.05
N LYS A 695 -5.80 -1.64 -12.53
CA LYS A 695 -4.75 -0.82 -11.87
C LYS A 695 -4.08 -1.49 -10.68
N ASN A 696 -4.70 -2.50 -10.09
CA ASN A 696 -4.25 -3.16 -8.87
C ASN A 696 -3.92 -4.65 -9.07
N THR A 697 -3.77 -5.11 -10.31
CA THR A 697 -3.52 -6.52 -10.62
C THR A 697 -2.13 -6.75 -11.19
N LYS A 698 -1.46 -7.84 -10.79
CA LYS A 698 -0.16 -8.27 -11.34
C LYS A 698 -0.28 -8.95 -12.71
N ARG A 699 -1.32 -9.77 -12.92
CA ARG A 699 -1.51 -10.54 -14.16
C ARG A 699 -2.91 -10.33 -14.72
N ALA A 700 -3.02 -9.69 -15.87
CA ALA A 700 -4.30 -9.42 -16.53
C ALA A 700 -4.48 -10.30 -17.77
N LEU A 701 -5.47 -11.19 -17.73
CA LEU A 701 -5.87 -12.02 -18.85
C LEU A 701 -7.12 -11.41 -19.51
N LEU A 702 -6.89 -10.75 -20.63
CA LEU A 702 -7.87 -10.00 -21.40
C LEU A 702 -8.06 -10.60 -22.81
N SER A 703 -7.61 -11.84 -23.02
CA SER A 703 -7.71 -12.51 -24.32
C SER A 703 -9.15 -12.87 -24.68
N SER A 704 -9.47 -12.78 -25.98
CA SER A 704 -10.82 -13.05 -26.52
C SER A 704 -11.95 -12.29 -25.81
N CYS A 705 -11.71 -11.02 -25.45
CA CYS A 705 -12.64 -10.18 -24.71
C CYS A 705 -13.34 -9.13 -25.59
N LYS A 706 -13.30 -9.27 -26.92
CA LYS A 706 -13.89 -8.32 -27.88
C LYS A 706 -13.39 -6.89 -27.66
N LEU A 707 -12.11 -6.74 -27.31
CA LEU A 707 -11.49 -5.44 -27.08
C LEU A 707 -11.06 -4.83 -28.41
N THR A 708 -11.08 -3.49 -28.47
CA THR A 708 -10.64 -2.69 -29.62
C THR A 708 -9.52 -1.73 -29.26
N GLU A 709 -9.06 -0.91 -30.20
CA GLU A 709 -8.09 0.17 -29.98
C GLU A 709 -8.43 1.11 -28.81
N GLN A 710 -9.72 1.30 -28.50
CA GLN A 710 -10.17 2.17 -27.40
C GLN A 710 -9.73 1.64 -26.02
N SER A 711 -9.70 0.32 -25.86
CA SER A 711 -9.22 -0.33 -24.65
C SER A 711 -7.72 -0.12 -24.45
N CYS A 712 -6.94 -0.12 -25.54
CA CYS A 712 -5.50 0.11 -25.47
C CYS A 712 -5.14 1.48 -24.91
N SER A 713 -5.90 2.54 -25.24
CA SER A 713 -5.70 3.87 -24.62
C SER A 713 -5.95 3.84 -23.12
N SER A 714 -6.99 3.13 -22.68
CA SER A 714 -7.30 3.00 -21.25
C SER A 714 -6.22 2.20 -20.50
N ILE A 715 -5.74 1.11 -21.09
CA ILE A 715 -4.64 0.30 -20.54
C ILE A 715 -3.34 1.11 -20.50
N ALA A 716 -3.03 1.90 -21.55
CA ALA A 716 -1.87 2.76 -21.57
C ALA A 716 -1.87 3.74 -20.38
N SER A 717 -3.03 4.32 -20.04
CA SER A 717 -3.17 5.19 -18.85
C SER A 717 -2.88 4.45 -17.53
N VAL A 718 -3.16 3.14 -17.47
CA VAL A 718 -2.84 2.29 -16.31
C VAL A 718 -1.34 2.04 -16.23
N LEU A 719 -0.69 1.71 -17.34
CA LEU A 719 0.75 1.47 -17.42
C LEU A 719 1.59 2.72 -17.12
N GLN A 720 1.03 3.91 -17.35
CA GLN A 720 1.67 5.19 -17.00
C GLN A 720 1.57 5.54 -15.51
N SER A 721 0.76 4.83 -14.75
CA SER A 721 0.66 5.02 -13.31
C SER A 721 1.97 4.58 -12.65
N VAL A 722 2.58 5.49 -11.87
CA VAL A 722 3.85 5.28 -11.15
C VAL A 722 3.89 3.95 -10.38
N ASN A 723 2.74 3.52 -9.86
CA ASN A 723 2.60 2.34 -9.02
C ASN A 723 1.83 1.19 -9.68
N CYS A 724 1.90 1.03 -11.00
CA CYS A 724 1.23 -0.10 -11.68
C CYS A 724 1.90 -1.44 -11.31
N PRO A 725 1.19 -2.40 -10.67
CA PRO A 725 1.76 -3.69 -10.30
C PRO A 725 1.80 -4.69 -11.47
N LEU A 726 1.22 -4.33 -12.62
CA LEU A 726 1.04 -5.23 -13.76
C LEU A 726 2.38 -5.71 -14.32
N ARG A 727 2.60 -7.02 -14.28
CA ARG A 727 3.75 -7.76 -14.82
C ARG A 727 3.40 -8.58 -16.05
N GLU A 728 2.16 -9.06 -16.15
CA GLU A 728 1.68 -9.85 -17.29
C GLU A 728 0.39 -9.27 -17.86
N LEU A 729 0.36 -9.08 -19.18
CA LEU A 729 -0.81 -8.62 -19.91
C LEU A 729 -1.00 -9.49 -21.16
N ASP A 730 -2.07 -10.28 -21.15
CA ASP A 730 -2.51 -11.05 -22.31
C ASP A 730 -3.71 -10.37 -22.96
N LEU A 731 -3.51 -9.87 -24.18
CA LEU A 731 -4.51 -9.19 -25.00
C LEU A 731 -4.84 -9.99 -26.29
N SER A 732 -4.41 -11.24 -26.37
CA SER A 732 -4.51 -12.07 -27.58
C SER A 732 -5.96 -12.25 -28.07
N ASN A 733 -6.14 -12.42 -29.37
CA ASN A 733 -7.43 -12.66 -30.03
C ASN A 733 -8.46 -11.51 -29.80
N ASN A 734 -7.99 -10.26 -29.86
CA ASN A 734 -8.82 -9.05 -29.83
C ASN A 734 -8.57 -8.18 -31.08
N ASP A 735 -9.51 -7.32 -31.47
CA ASP A 735 -9.38 -6.50 -32.69
C ASP A 735 -8.69 -5.16 -32.39
N LEU A 736 -7.41 -5.22 -31.99
CA LEU A 736 -6.68 -4.05 -31.52
C LEU A 736 -6.16 -3.16 -32.65
N GLN A 737 -5.79 -3.79 -33.78
CA GLN A 737 -5.17 -3.14 -34.94
C GLN A 737 -3.87 -2.40 -34.57
N ASP A 738 -3.21 -1.80 -35.57
CA ASP A 738 -1.93 -1.10 -35.36
C ASP A 738 -2.07 0.16 -34.49
N SER A 739 -3.22 0.83 -34.57
CA SER A 739 -3.59 1.98 -33.74
C SER A 739 -3.63 1.64 -32.25
N GLY A 740 -4.24 0.49 -31.89
CA GLY A 740 -4.27 0.00 -30.51
C GLY A 740 -2.88 -0.24 -29.95
N VAL A 741 -2.00 -0.91 -30.71
CA VAL A 741 -0.61 -1.14 -30.31
C VAL A 741 0.16 0.18 -30.15
N LYS A 742 -0.07 1.14 -31.04
CA LYS A 742 0.52 2.48 -30.94
C LYS A 742 0.13 3.16 -29.62
N PHE A 743 -1.13 3.09 -29.21
CA PHE A 743 -1.56 3.62 -27.91
C PHE A 743 -0.91 2.87 -26.74
N LEU A 744 -0.87 1.54 -26.79
CA LEU A 744 -0.25 0.72 -25.74
C LEU A 744 1.23 1.06 -25.56
N CYS A 745 1.96 1.28 -26.66
CA CYS A 745 3.38 1.64 -26.65
C CYS A 745 3.65 2.97 -25.93
N VAL A 746 2.69 3.91 -25.90
CA VAL A 746 2.82 5.15 -25.12
C VAL A 746 2.91 4.85 -23.62
N GLY A 747 2.19 3.83 -23.14
CA GLY A 747 2.27 3.36 -21.77
C GLY A 747 3.55 2.56 -21.48
N LEU A 748 3.94 1.67 -22.39
CA LEU A 748 5.14 0.82 -22.25
C LEU A 748 6.46 1.62 -22.23
N LYS A 749 6.48 2.80 -22.87
CA LYS A 749 7.63 3.71 -22.84
C LYS A 749 7.77 4.48 -21.53
N ASN A 750 6.79 4.41 -20.64
CA ASN A 750 6.87 5.08 -19.35
C ASN A 750 8.03 4.48 -18.52
N PRO A 751 8.94 5.30 -17.94
CA PRO A 751 10.05 4.82 -17.12
C PRO A 751 9.64 3.95 -15.93
N HIS A 752 8.41 4.12 -15.43
CA HIS A 752 7.87 3.36 -14.29
C HIS A 752 7.07 2.12 -14.72
N CYS A 753 6.97 1.82 -16.02
CA CYS A 753 6.31 0.60 -16.49
C CYS A 753 7.09 -0.63 -16.02
N LYS A 754 6.38 -1.64 -15.51
CA LYS A 754 6.97 -2.88 -14.98
C LYS A 754 6.50 -4.14 -15.73
N LEU A 755 5.87 -3.97 -16.89
CA LEU A 755 5.28 -5.07 -17.63
C LEU A 755 6.35 -5.99 -18.25
N GLU A 756 6.45 -7.22 -17.77
CA GLU A 756 7.47 -8.18 -18.22
C GLU A 756 6.96 -9.08 -19.36
N ILE A 757 5.67 -9.39 -19.36
CA ILE A 757 5.06 -10.31 -20.32
C ILE A 757 3.93 -9.59 -21.05
N LEU A 758 4.04 -9.51 -22.38
CA LEU A 758 3.01 -8.97 -23.26
C LEU A 758 2.67 -9.97 -24.36
N ARG A 759 1.39 -10.37 -24.41
CA ARG A 759 0.87 -11.25 -25.47
C ARG A 759 -0.19 -10.52 -26.30
N LEU A 760 0.05 -10.47 -27.61
CA LEU A 760 -0.78 -9.80 -28.62
C LEU A 760 -1.05 -10.74 -29.81
N ALA A 761 -1.12 -12.05 -29.54
CA ALA A 761 -1.29 -13.03 -30.61
C ALA A 761 -2.68 -12.87 -31.27
N GLY A 762 -2.74 -12.87 -32.60
CA GLY A 762 -4.01 -12.77 -33.33
C GLY A 762 -4.77 -11.46 -33.11
N CYS A 763 -4.06 -10.32 -33.05
CA CYS A 763 -4.63 -8.99 -32.80
C CYS A 763 -4.87 -8.13 -34.05
N LYS A 764 -4.79 -8.73 -35.25
CA LYS A 764 -4.81 -8.06 -36.56
C LYS A 764 -3.71 -7.01 -36.73
N LEU A 765 -2.50 -7.34 -36.27
CA LEU A 765 -1.34 -6.45 -36.39
C LEU A 765 -0.65 -6.62 -37.75
N THR A 766 -0.09 -5.54 -38.27
CA THR A 766 0.72 -5.51 -39.49
C THR A 766 2.17 -5.07 -39.18
N GLU A 767 2.99 -4.88 -40.21
CA GLU A 767 4.35 -4.35 -40.08
C GLU A 767 4.41 -2.98 -39.33
N GLN A 768 3.34 -2.19 -39.35
CA GLN A 768 3.31 -0.87 -38.72
C GLN A 768 3.35 -0.94 -37.18
N SER A 769 2.76 -1.99 -36.59
CA SER A 769 2.87 -2.27 -35.15
C SER A 769 4.30 -2.54 -34.72
N CYS A 770 5.08 -3.24 -35.55
CA CYS A 770 6.46 -3.60 -35.26
C CYS A 770 7.37 -2.38 -35.07
N SER A 771 7.16 -1.29 -35.82
CA SER A 771 7.90 -0.04 -35.62
C SER A 771 7.64 0.57 -34.23
N SER A 772 6.38 0.58 -33.79
CA SER A 772 6.02 1.08 -32.45
C SER A 772 6.63 0.22 -31.35
N ILE A 773 6.58 -1.11 -31.49
CA ILE A 773 7.16 -2.06 -30.54
C ILE A 773 8.70 -1.95 -30.52
N ALA A 774 9.34 -1.84 -31.67
CA ALA A 774 10.79 -1.66 -31.77
C ALA A 774 11.24 -0.43 -30.97
N SER A 775 10.50 0.68 -31.06
CA SER A 775 10.79 1.88 -30.28
C SER A 775 10.60 1.71 -28.76
N VAL A 776 9.79 0.73 -28.31
CA VAL A 776 9.70 0.34 -26.88
C VAL A 776 10.94 -0.45 -26.49
N LEU A 777 11.35 -1.43 -27.30
CA LEU A 777 12.53 -2.27 -27.05
C LEU A 777 13.85 -1.46 -27.05
N GLN A 778 13.88 -0.33 -27.75
CA GLN A 778 15.01 0.60 -27.73
C GLN A 778 15.07 1.48 -26.48
N SER A 779 14.00 1.51 -25.67
CA SER A 779 13.97 2.28 -24.43
C SER A 779 14.90 1.66 -23.38
N VAL A 780 15.73 2.50 -22.75
CA VAL A 780 16.69 2.09 -21.70
C VAL A 780 16.00 1.34 -20.54
N ASN A 781 14.74 1.69 -20.26
CA ASN A 781 13.97 1.16 -19.14
C ASN A 781 12.95 0.10 -19.56
N CYS A 782 13.07 -0.50 -20.74
CA CYS A 782 12.11 -1.52 -21.18
C CYS A 782 12.14 -2.75 -20.24
N PRO A 783 11.02 -3.08 -19.56
CA PRO A 783 10.95 -4.22 -18.64
C PRO A 783 10.62 -5.56 -19.32
N LEU A 784 10.26 -5.55 -20.61
CA LEU A 784 9.75 -6.73 -21.32
C LEU A 784 10.80 -7.86 -21.40
N ARG A 785 10.38 -9.05 -20.97
CA ARG A 785 11.10 -10.32 -21.07
C ARG A 785 10.43 -11.30 -22.03
N GLU A 786 9.12 -11.26 -22.16
CA GLU A 786 8.37 -12.09 -23.11
C GLU A 786 7.47 -11.23 -23.98
N LEU A 787 7.56 -11.46 -25.29
CA LEU A 787 6.72 -10.83 -26.29
C LEU A 787 6.17 -11.88 -27.24
N ASP A 788 4.85 -12.03 -27.26
CA ASP A 788 4.14 -12.90 -28.20
C ASP A 788 3.35 -12.08 -29.22
N LEU A 789 3.77 -12.15 -30.49
CA LEU A 789 3.10 -11.51 -31.62
C LEU A 789 2.55 -12.53 -32.62
N SER A 790 2.44 -13.80 -32.23
CA SER A 790 2.06 -14.90 -33.11
C SER A 790 0.73 -14.64 -33.83
N ASN A 791 0.55 -15.23 -35.01
CA ASN A 791 -0.67 -15.13 -35.81
C ASN A 791 -1.07 -13.68 -36.19
N ASN A 792 -0.09 -12.80 -36.42
CA ASN A 792 -0.30 -11.47 -37.00
C ASN A 792 0.44 -11.35 -38.34
N ASP A 793 -0.02 -10.50 -39.26
CA ASP A 793 0.53 -10.45 -40.62
C ASP A 793 1.70 -9.45 -40.70
N LEU A 794 2.76 -9.71 -39.91
CA LEU A 794 3.89 -8.78 -39.71
C LEU A 794 4.86 -8.72 -40.90
N GLN A 795 5.03 -9.82 -41.63
CA GLN A 795 5.93 -9.96 -42.77
C GLN A 795 7.41 -9.69 -42.45
N ASP A 796 8.29 -9.78 -43.45
CA ASP A 796 9.72 -9.52 -43.28
C ASP A 796 10.02 -8.05 -42.94
N SER A 797 9.23 -7.12 -43.45
CA SER A 797 9.35 -5.68 -43.14
C SER A 797 9.10 -5.40 -41.66
N GLY A 798 8.05 -6.00 -41.05
CA GLY A 798 7.78 -5.90 -39.63
C GLY A 798 8.91 -6.51 -38.79
N VAL A 799 9.41 -7.68 -39.20
CA VAL A 799 10.56 -8.33 -38.53
C VAL A 799 11.81 -7.47 -38.59
N LYS A 800 12.09 -6.78 -39.70
CA LYS A 800 13.21 -5.84 -39.81
C LYS A 800 13.10 -4.69 -38.81
N PHE A 801 11.90 -4.12 -38.60
CA PHE A 801 11.71 -3.13 -37.53
C PHE A 801 12.01 -3.71 -36.15
N LEU A 802 11.49 -4.91 -35.83
CA LEU A 802 11.79 -5.56 -34.55
C LEU A 802 13.30 -5.80 -34.37
N CYS A 803 14.02 -6.13 -35.44
CA CYS A 803 15.47 -6.30 -35.42
C CYS A 803 16.20 -5.03 -34.98
N GLU A 804 15.72 -3.83 -35.32
CA GLU A 804 16.30 -2.56 -34.83
C GLU A 804 16.17 -2.40 -33.31
N GLY A 805 15.10 -2.95 -32.72
CA GLY A 805 14.92 -3.01 -31.28
C GLY A 805 15.81 -4.06 -30.60
N LEU A 806 15.90 -5.27 -31.18
CA LEU A 806 16.72 -6.36 -30.66
C LEU A 806 18.23 -6.04 -30.74
N LYS A 807 18.65 -5.20 -31.69
CA LYS A 807 20.02 -4.67 -31.79
C LYS A 807 20.35 -3.62 -30.73
N ASN A 808 19.42 -3.23 -29.87
CA ASN A 808 19.71 -2.32 -28.77
C ASN A 808 20.35 -3.09 -27.59
N PRO A 809 21.49 -2.63 -27.05
CA PRO A 809 22.16 -3.30 -25.93
C PRO A 809 21.34 -3.32 -24.62
N HIS A 810 20.33 -2.46 -24.50
CA HIS A 810 19.43 -2.41 -23.35
C HIS A 810 18.21 -3.34 -23.49
N CYS A 811 18.05 -4.05 -24.62
CA CYS A 811 16.96 -4.97 -24.82
C CYS A 811 17.11 -6.21 -23.91
N LYS A 812 16.17 -6.41 -22.98
CA LYS A 812 16.16 -7.51 -22.00
C LYS A 812 15.30 -8.71 -22.42
N LEU A 813 14.79 -8.71 -23.65
CA LEU A 813 13.84 -9.70 -24.12
C LEU A 813 14.47 -11.11 -24.11
N GLU A 814 13.82 -12.06 -23.45
CA GLU A 814 14.24 -13.45 -23.30
C GLU A 814 13.45 -14.40 -24.22
N ILE A 815 12.17 -14.09 -24.47
CA ILE A 815 11.27 -14.92 -25.25
C ILE A 815 10.60 -14.05 -26.31
N LEU A 816 10.74 -14.45 -27.57
CA LEU A 816 10.08 -13.81 -28.72
C LEU A 816 9.31 -14.86 -29.52
N ARG A 817 8.01 -14.65 -29.69
CA ARG A 817 7.15 -15.51 -30.51
C ARG A 817 6.63 -14.75 -31.72
N LEU A 818 7.00 -15.24 -32.89
CA LEU A 818 6.62 -14.74 -34.21
C LEU A 818 5.98 -15.87 -35.03
N SER A 819 5.32 -16.79 -34.33
CA SER A 819 4.78 -18.01 -34.91
C SER A 819 3.65 -17.67 -35.87
N GLY A 820 3.75 -18.09 -37.14
CA GLY A 820 2.78 -17.74 -38.17
C GLY A 820 2.64 -16.25 -38.41
N CYS A 821 3.75 -15.54 -38.63
CA CYS A 821 3.78 -14.09 -38.88
C CYS A 821 4.10 -13.69 -40.33
N LEU A 822 4.02 -14.64 -41.28
CA LEU A 822 4.37 -14.47 -42.69
C LEU A 822 5.85 -14.12 -42.90
N VAL A 823 6.72 -14.63 -42.04
CA VAL A 823 8.17 -14.40 -42.11
C VAL A 823 8.77 -15.35 -43.15
N THR A 824 9.61 -14.82 -44.03
CA THR A 824 10.36 -15.61 -45.01
C THR A 824 11.83 -15.73 -44.63
N GLU A 825 12.62 -16.33 -45.52
CA GLU A 825 14.08 -16.40 -45.43
C GLU A 825 14.75 -15.03 -45.20
N GLU A 826 14.19 -13.95 -45.77
CA GLU A 826 14.74 -12.60 -45.62
C GLU A 826 14.59 -12.08 -44.18
N GLY A 827 13.42 -12.25 -43.57
CA GLY A 827 13.17 -11.88 -42.19
C GLY A 827 13.97 -12.74 -41.21
N CYS A 828 14.09 -14.05 -41.47
CA CYS A 828 14.92 -14.96 -40.67
C CYS A 828 16.41 -14.58 -40.73
N SER A 829 16.93 -14.20 -41.90
CA SER A 829 18.30 -13.72 -42.05
C SER A 829 18.53 -12.39 -41.31
N SER A 830 17.54 -11.48 -41.35
CA SER A 830 17.56 -10.23 -40.59
C SER A 830 17.61 -10.48 -39.08
N LEU A 831 16.80 -11.43 -38.57
CA LEU A 831 16.82 -11.86 -37.17
C LEU A 831 18.17 -12.46 -36.78
N ALA A 832 18.71 -13.37 -37.58
CA ALA A 832 20.02 -13.98 -37.33
C ALA A 832 21.13 -12.90 -37.23
N SER A 833 21.09 -11.89 -38.11
CA SER A 833 22.00 -10.75 -38.04
C SER A 833 21.81 -9.93 -36.77
N ALA A 834 20.57 -9.62 -36.37
CA ALA A 834 20.29 -8.90 -35.13
C ALA A 834 20.80 -9.64 -33.88
N LEU A 835 20.60 -10.96 -33.84
CA LEU A 835 21.06 -11.81 -32.74
C LEU A 835 22.59 -11.89 -32.65
N SER A 836 23.29 -11.75 -33.78
CA SER A 836 24.77 -11.74 -33.82
C SER A 836 25.41 -10.42 -33.36
N SER A 837 24.64 -9.32 -33.37
CA SER A 837 25.18 -7.97 -33.18
C SER A 837 25.42 -7.59 -31.70
N ASN A 838 24.87 -8.34 -30.74
CA ASN A 838 24.97 -8.08 -29.29
C ASN A 838 24.95 -9.39 -28.48
N PRO A 839 25.36 -9.40 -27.18
CA PRO A 839 25.04 -10.48 -26.27
C PRO A 839 23.53 -10.50 -25.98
N SER A 840 22.75 -10.96 -26.96
CA SER A 840 21.30 -11.08 -26.89
C SER A 840 20.88 -11.78 -25.60
N HIS A 841 19.87 -11.22 -24.93
CA HIS A 841 19.23 -11.85 -23.78
C HIS A 841 18.25 -12.96 -24.21
N LEU A 842 17.98 -13.08 -25.51
CA LEU A 842 17.02 -14.01 -26.06
C LEU A 842 17.45 -15.46 -25.81
N ARG A 843 16.55 -16.22 -25.18
CA ARG A 843 16.67 -17.63 -24.82
C ARG A 843 15.78 -18.52 -25.68
N GLU A 844 14.64 -17.99 -26.10
CA GLU A 844 13.66 -18.73 -26.89
C GLU A 844 13.13 -17.87 -28.04
N LEU A 845 13.22 -18.43 -29.25
CA LEU A 845 12.66 -17.83 -30.46
C LEU A 845 11.72 -18.83 -31.13
N ASP A 846 10.43 -18.47 -31.23
CA ASP A 846 9.46 -19.26 -31.97
C ASP A 846 9.13 -18.60 -33.30
N LEU A 847 9.58 -19.25 -34.39
CA LEU A 847 9.31 -18.91 -35.78
C LEU A 847 8.51 -20.02 -36.47
N SER A 848 7.89 -20.93 -35.72
CA SER A 848 7.09 -22.02 -36.28
C SER A 848 5.97 -21.47 -37.17
N TYR A 849 5.55 -22.28 -38.14
CA TYR A 849 4.48 -21.95 -39.08
C TYR A 849 4.76 -20.71 -39.95
N ASN A 850 6.03 -20.40 -40.20
CA ASN A 850 6.50 -19.42 -41.20
C ASN A 850 7.17 -20.14 -42.39
N HIS A 851 7.90 -19.41 -43.24
CA HIS A 851 8.70 -19.96 -44.33
C HIS A 851 10.18 -19.52 -44.25
N PRO A 852 10.93 -19.98 -43.23
CA PRO A 852 12.30 -19.54 -42.99
C PRO A 852 13.30 -19.92 -44.11
N GLY A 853 12.95 -20.87 -44.99
CA GLY A 853 13.85 -21.42 -46.00
C GLY A 853 15.07 -22.16 -45.42
N ASP A 854 15.78 -22.92 -46.24
CA ASP A 854 16.97 -23.67 -45.79
C ASP A 854 18.07 -22.73 -45.30
N SER A 855 18.24 -21.58 -45.96
CA SER A 855 19.28 -20.61 -45.62
C SER A 855 18.96 -19.89 -44.32
N GLY A 856 17.70 -19.48 -44.09
CA GLY A 856 17.29 -18.84 -42.85
C GLY A 856 17.40 -19.78 -41.66
N VAL A 857 17.01 -21.06 -41.81
CA VAL A 857 17.22 -22.10 -40.79
C VAL A 857 18.70 -22.28 -40.49
N LYS A 858 19.56 -22.33 -41.52
CA LYS A 858 21.01 -22.44 -41.34
C LYS A 858 21.61 -21.23 -40.62
N HIS A 859 21.20 -20.01 -40.99
CA HIS A 859 21.64 -18.78 -40.33
C HIS A 859 21.25 -18.77 -38.85
N LEU A 860 19.99 -19.10 -38.53
CA LEU A 860 19.51 -19.16 -37.14
C LEU A 860 20.18 -20.28 -36.32
N SER A 861 20.37 -21.47 -36.93
CA SER A 861 21.04 -22.61 -36.26
C SER A 861 22.50 -22.31 -35.93
N THR A 862 23.18 -21.55 -36.81
CA THR A 862 24.56 -21.10 -36.55
C THR A 862 24.63 -20.18 -35.32
N GLN A 863 23.63 -19.32 -35.12
CA GLN A 863 23.57 -18.42 -33.96
C GLN A 863 23.40 -19.16 -32.63
N ILE A 864 22.63 -20.26 -32.59
CA ILE A 864 22.48 -21.12 -31.40
C ILE A 864 23.84 -21.67 -30.94
N ASN A 865 24.70 -22.01 -31.91
CA ASN A 865 26.02 -22.58 -31.63
C ASN A 865 27.06 -21.52 -31.21
N GLN A 866 26.90 -20.26 -31.64
CA GLN A 866 27.84 -19.17 -31.37
C GLN A 866 27.50 -18.35 -30.10
N HIS A 867 26.21 -18.18 -29.77
CA HIS A 867 25.77 -17.38 -28.62
C HIS A 867 25.18 -18.26 -27.50
N CYS A 868 25.89 -18.37 -26.37
CA CYS A 868 25.56 -19.32 -25.29
C CYS A 868 24.19 -19.14 -24.58
N ARG A 869 23.41 -18.08 -24.87
CA ARG A 869 22.14 -17.76 -24.19
C ARG A 869 20.89 -18.28 -24.91
N LEU A 870 20.89 -18.37 -26.24
CA LEU A 870 19.76 -18.89 -27.02
C LEU A 870 19.71 -20.41 -26.85
N LYS A 871 18.65 -20.93 -26.23
CA LYS A 871 18.50 -22.34 -25.84
C LYS A 871 17.62 -23.13 -26.81
N SER A 872 16.60 -22.48 -27.36
CA SER A 872 15.62 -23.11 -28.25
C SER A 872 15.25 -22.15 -29.38
N VAL A 873 15.21 -22.70 -30.59
CA VAL A 873 14.65 -22.05 -31.77
C VAL A 873 13.68 -23.04 -32.40
N HIS A 874 12.44 -22.62 -32.57
CA HIS A 874 11.40 -23.40 -33.23
C HIS A 874 11.19 -22.84 -34.63
N VAL A 875 11.40 -23.65 -35.67
CA VAL A 875 11.36 -23.26 -37.09
C VAL A 875 10.52 -24.22 -37.92
N ASP A 876 9.68 -25.04 -37.27
CA ASP A 876 8.83 -26.02 -37.95
C ASP A 876 7.97 -25.29 -39.00
N HIS A 877 8.26 -25.50 -40.30
CA HIS A 877 7.66 -24.75 -41.38
C HIS A 877 6.62 -25.59 -42.13
N GLY A 878 5.46 -25.00 -42.44
CA GLY A 878 4.42 -25.69 -43.19
C GLY A 878 4.71 -25.81 -44.69
N GLY A 879 5.70 -25.09 -45.22
CA GLY A 879 5.93 -24.93 -46.67
C GLY A 879 5.41 -23.58 -47.20
N GLU A 880 5.55 -23.31 -48.50
CA GLU A 880 5.24 -22.00 -49.12
C GLU A 880 3.81 -21.51 -48.87
N PHE A 881 2.84 -22.41 -48.68
CA PHE A 881 1.45 -22.04 -48.42
C PHE A 881 1.23 -21.33 -47.08
N MET A 882 2.24 -21.31 -46.21
CA MET A 882 2.23 -20.55 -44.95
C MET A 882 2.34 -19.03 -45.15
N ILE A 883 2.77 -18.59 -46.34
CA ILE A 883 2.81 -17.16 -46.72
C ILE A 883 1.44 -16.75 -47.29
N LYS A 884 0.39 -16.96 -46.50
CA LYS A 884 -0.97 -16.49 -46.78
C LYS A 884 -1.50 -15.76 -45.54
N PRO A 885 -2.13 -14.59 -45.69
CA PRO A 885 -2.64 -13.84 -44.55
C PRO A 885 -3.75 -14.60 -43.80
N GLY A 886 -3.85 -14.36 -42.50
CA GLY A 886 -4.89 -14.92 -41.63
C GLY A 886 -4.79 -16.42 -41.34
N LEU A 887 -5.87 -17.02 -40.83
CA LEU A 887 -5.90 -18.42 -40.36
C LEU A 887 -5.89 -19.46 -41.49
N ARG A 888 -6.19 -19.05 -42.73
CA ARG A 888 -6.23 -19.92 -43.90
C ARG A 888 -4.88 -20.54 -44.27
N LYS A 889 -3.77 -20.01 -43.75
CA LYS A 889 -2.45 -20.64 -43.86
C LYS A 889 -2.39 -22.02 -43.19
N TYR A 890 -3.22 -22.25 -42.17
CA TYR A 890 -3.32 -23.53 -41.47
C TYR A 890 -4.32 -24.51 -42.12
N ALA A 891 -4.80 -24.20 -43.33
CA ALA A 891 -5.78 -24.99 -44.05
C ALA A 891 -5.40 -26.49 -44.11
N CYS A 892 -6.28 -27.35 -43.62
CA CYS A 892 -6.14 -28.79 -43.75
C CYS A 892 -7.30 -29.40 -44.55
N ASP A 893 -6.96 -30.30 -45.47
CA ASP A 893 -7.95 -31.14 -46.15
C ASP A 893 -8.41 -32.26 -45.19
N LEU A 894 -9.72 -32.35 -45.00
CA LEU A 894 -10.37 -33.36 -44.18
C LEU A 894 -11.27 -34.25 -45.03
N THR A 895 -11.45 -35.49 -44.59
CA THR A 895 -12.37 -36.46 -45.20
C THR A 895 -13.18 -37.20 -44.15
N LEU A 896 -14.48 -37.33 -44.38
CA LEU A 896 -15.41 -38.02 -43.49
C LEU A 896 -15.12 -39.52 -43.50
N ASP A 897 -15.12 -40.15 -42.32
CA ASP A 897 -14.82 -41.56 -42.15
C ASP A 897 -16.10 -42.42 -42.25
N PRO A 898 -16.28 -43.23 -43.32
CA PRO A 898 -17.36 -44.18 -43.47
C PRO A 898 -17.39 -45.28 -42.39
N ASN A 899 -16.31 -45.47 -41.63
CA ASN A 899 -16.28 -46.41 -40.50
C ASN A 899 -16.90 -45.84 -39.22
N THR A 900 -17.04 -44.52 -39.13
CA THR A 900 -17.65 -43.85 -37.97
C THR A 900 -19.08 -43.39 -38.22
N VAL A 901 -19.43 -43.10 -39.47
CA VAL A 901 -20.73 -42.52 -39.86
C VAL A 901 -21.94 -43.34 -39.39
N ASN A 902 -22.91 -42.67 -38.77
CA ASN A 902 -24.18 -43.30 -38.39
C ASN A 902 -25.00 -43.74 -39.62
N THR A 903 -25.84 -44.77 -39.48
CA THR A 903 -26.65 -45.31 -40.59
C THR A 903 -27.70 -44.32 -41.12
N ASP A 904 -28.07 -43.30 -40.36
CA ASP A 904 -29.05 -42.28 -40.78
C ASP A 904 -28.38 -41.15 -41.60
N LEU A 905 -27.09 -41.30 -41.91
CA LEU A 905 -26.28 -40.32 -42.62
C LEU A 905 -25.74 -40.89 -43.94
N SER A 906 -25.87 -40.14 -45.03
CA SER A 906 -25.30 -40.49 -46.34
C SER A 906 -24.08 -39.63 -46.64
N LEU A 907 -22.96 -40.27 -47.00
CA LEU A 907 -21.74 -39.60 -47.45
C LEU A 907 -21.76 -39.40 -48.96
N SER A 908 -21.37 -38.20 -49.42
CA SER A 908 -21.32 -37.82 -50.83
C SER A 908 -20.13 -36.90 -51.11
N GLU A 909 -19.95 -36.50 -52.38
CA GLU A 909 -18.88 -35.59 -52.82
C GLU A 909 -17.47 -36.09 -52.44
N GLY A 910 -17.22 -37.40 -52.57
CA GLY A 910 -15.95 -38.01 -52.20
C GLY A 910 -15.68 -38.00 -50.69
N ASN A 911 -16.72 -38.25 -49.88
CA ASN A 911 -16.70 -38.18 -48.41
C ASN A 911 -16.37 -36.77 -47.86
N ARG A 912 -16.83 -35.73 -48.56
CA ARG A 912 -16.72 -34.34 -48.11
C ARG A 912 -18.04 -33.74 -47.67
N LYS A 913 -19.15 -34.40 -48.00
CA LYS A 913 -20.48 -33.97 -47.60
C LYS A 913 -21.22 -35.10 -46.91
N VAL A 914 -21.85 -34.77 -45.79
CA VAL A 914 -22.73 -35.66 -45.03
C VAL A 914 -24.15 -35.08 -44.98
N THR A 915 -25.13 -35.91 -45.28
CA THR A 915 -26.55 -35.53 -45.30
C THR A 915 -27.36 -36.49 -44.45
N ASN A 916 -28.23 -35.96 -43.59
CA ASN A 916 -29.19 -36.78 -42.87
C ASN A 916 -30.30 -37.26 -43.82
N VAL A 917 -30.58 -38.56 -43.84
CA VAL A 917 -31.49 -39.20 -44.79
C VAL A 917 -32.54 -40.04 -44.07
N ILE A 918 -33.75 -40.11 -44.63
CA ILE A 918 -34.89 -40.84 -44.04
C ILE A 918 -34.69 -42.36 -44.10
N LYS A 919 -33.95 -42.86 -45.10
CA LYS A 919 -33.68 -44.30 -45.26
C LYS A 919 -32.28 -44.62 -44.76
N ASN A 920 -32.19 -45.57 -43.83
CA ASN A 920 -30.93 -46.06 -43.30
C ASN A 920 -30.02 -46.55 -44.44
N GLN A 921 -28.79 -46.09 -44.41
CA GLN A 921 -27.74 -46.47 -45.34
C GLN A 921 -27.12 -47.81 -44.92
N LEU A 922 -26.81 -48.64 -45.92
CA LEU A 922 -26.22 -49.96 -45.73
C LEU A 922 -24.69 -49.84 -45.58
N TYR A 923 -24.23 -49.38 -44.42
CA TYR A 923 -22.80 -49.44 -44.07
C TYR A 923 -22.46 -50.77 -43.38
N PRO A 924 -21.24 -51.31 -43.58
CA PRO A 924 -20.77 -52.47 -42.82
C PRO A 924 -20.69 -52.17 -41.32
N ASP A 925 -21.01 -53.19 -40.50
CA ASP A 925 -20.80 -53.12 -39.05
C ASP A 925 -19.32 -52.82 -38.75
N HIS A 926 -19.09 -51.89 -37.83
CA HIS A 926 -17.75 -51.47 -37.44
C HIS A 926 -17.75 -51.01 -35.98
N PRO A 927 -16.76 -51.39 -35.15
CA PRO A 927 -16.74 -51.03 -33.72
C PRO A 927 -16.65 -49.52 -33.47
N GLU A 928 -16.19 -48.77 -34.47
CA GLU A 928 -16.05 -47.30 -34.40
C GLU A 928 -17.29 -46.54 -34.90
N ARG A 929 -18.38 -47.22 -35.27
CA ARG A 929 -19.58 -46.60 -35.82
C ARG A 929 -20.46 -45.98 -34.74
N PHE A 930 -21.01 -44.79 -34.99
CA PHE A 930 -22.08 -44.24 -34.15
C PHE A 930 -23.39 -44.98 -34.44
N ASP A 931 -24.02 -45.56 -33.42
CA ASP A 931 -25.23 -46.38 -33.59
C ASP A 931 -26.55 -45.61 -33.44
N TYR A 932 -26.59 -44.63 -32.53
CA TYR A 932 -27.82 -43.93 -32.16
C TYR A 932 -27.85 -42.47 -32.61
N TRP A 933 -26.79 -41.70 -32.33
CA TRP A 933 -26.73 -40.28 -32.67
C TRP A 933 -26.25 -40.10 -34.12
N PRO A 934 -26.97 -39.32 -34.96
CA PRO A 934 -26.58 -39.00 -36.35
C PRO A 934 -25.28 -38.19 -36.45
N GLN A 935 -24.14 -38.87 -36.26
CA GLN A 935 -22.81 -38.26 -36.18
C GLN A 935 -21.79 -38.97 -37.06
N VAL A 936 -20.73 -38.25 -37.43
CA VAL A 936 -19.58 -38.76 -38.17
C VAL A 936 -18.31 -38.04 -37.75
N MET A 937 -17.16 -38.70 -37.77
CA MET A 937 -15.84 -38.09 -37.60
C MET A 937 -15.04 -38.11 -38.90
N CYS A 938 -14.04 -37.24 -39.01
CA CYS A 938 -13.04 -37.28 -40.06
C CYS A 938 -11.97 -38.33 -39.79
N ARG A 939 -11.28 -38.76 -40.86
CA ARG A 939 -10.20 -39.76 -40.79
C ARG A 939 -8.89 -39.19 -40.26
N GLU A 940 -8.62 -37.93 -40.59
CA GLU A 940 -7.35 -37.27 -40.31
C GLU A 940 -7.22 -36.92 -38.83
N SER A 941 -6.09 -37.31 -38.23
CA SER A 941 -5.70 -36.84 -36.89
C SER A 941 -5.18 -35.41 -36.95
N LEU A 942 -5.66 -34.56 -36.06
CA LEU A 942 -5.27 -33.17 -35.93
C LEU A 942 -4.30 -33.01 -34.75
N THR A 943 -3.03 -32.80 -35.09
CA THR A 943 -1.93 -32.57 -34.16
C THR A 943 -1.17 -31.33 -34.62
N GLY A 944 -1.19 -30.25 -33.84
CA GLY A 944 -0.61 -28.95 -34.20
C GLY A 944 -1.67 -27.90 -34.53
N ARG A 945 -1.32 -26.93 -35.39
CA ARG A 945 -2.25 -25.89 -35.85
C ARG A 945 -2.99 -26.31 -37.12
N CYS A 946 -4.32 -26.33 -37.05
CA CYS A 946 -5.17 -26.77 -38.15
C CYS A 946 -6.33 -25.79 -38.33
N TYR A 947 -6.68 -25.50 -39.58
CA TYR A 947 -7.83 -24.69 -39.93
C TYR A 947 -8.65 -25.38 -41.01
N TRP A 948 -9.97 -25.41 -40.86
CA TRP A 948 -10.87 -25.85 -41.92
C TRP A 948 -12.17 -25.07 -41.86
N GLU A 949 -12.85 -25.00 -43.00
CA GLU A 949 -14.16 -24.34 -43.11
C GLU A 949 -15.23 -25.36 -43.50
N THR A 950 -16.37 -25.26 -42.83
CA THR A 950 -17.54 -26.09 -43.09
C THR A 950 -18.75 -25.23 -43.37
N GLU A 951 -19.57 -25.64 -44.32
CA GLU A 951 -20.85 -25.01 -44.63
C GLU A 951 -21.97 -26.03 -44.45
N TRP A 952 -23.10 -25.61 -43.89
CA TRP A 952 -24.26 -26.48 -43.72
C TRP A 952 -25.55 -25.90 -44.31
N SER A 953 -26.45 -26.81 -44.68
CA SER A 953 -27.81 -26.51 -45.12
C SER A 953 -28.81 -27.17 -44.18
N GLY A 954 -29.94 -26.52 -43.92
CA GLY A 954 -30.99 -27.07 -43.05
C GLY A 954 -31.11 -26.29 -41.74
N TYR A 955 -31.72 -26.91 -40.73
CA TYR A 955 -32.05 -26.25 -39.47
C TYR A 955 -30.92 -26.34 -38.45
N ASN A 956 -30.31 -27.53 -38.28
CA ASN A 956 -29.37 -27.77 -37.19
C ASN A 956 -28.11 -28.51 -37.67
N ALA A 957 -26.97 -28.15 -37.09
CA ALA A 957 -25.70 -28.84 -37.27
C ALA A 957 -24.82 -28.70 -36.02
N ASP A 958 -24.06 -29.75 -35.71
CA ASP A 958 -22.95 -29.71 -34.75
C ASP A 958 -21.63 -29.69 -35.51
N ILE A 959 -20.78 -28.70 -35.25
CA ILE A 959 -19.41 -28.62 -35.77
C ILE A 959 -18.46 -28.85 -34.61
N SER A 960 -17.73 -29.96 -34.61
CA SER A 960 -17.04 -30.44 -33.41
C SER A 960 -15.59 -30.84 -33.65
N VAL A 961 -14.83 -30.87 -32.57
CA VAL A 961 -13.59 -31.63 -32.45
C VAL A 961 -13.70 -32.59 -31.29
N ALA A 962 -13.21 -33.81 -31.45
CA ALA A 962 -13.32 -34.85 -30.44
C ALA A 962 -12.08 -35.73 -30.39
N TYR A 963 -11.84 -36.31 -29.22
CA TYR A 963 -10.90 -37.41 -29.09
C TYR A 963 -11.42 -38.67 -29.77
N LYS A 964 -10.50 -39.51 -30.24
CA LYS A 964 -10.84 -40.81 -30.85
C LYS A 964 -11.63 -41.69 -29.87
N GLY A 965 -11.33 -41.63 -28.58
CA GLY A 965 -11.98 -42.43 -27.55
C GLY A 965 -13.38 -41.97 -27.10
N ILE A 966 -14.06 -41.09 -27.85
CA ILE A 966 -15.47 -40.73 -27.59
C ILE A 966 -16.35 -41.99 -27.62
N ARG A 967 -17.33 -42.06 -26.71
CA ARG A 967 -18.29 -43.17 -26.69
C ARG A 967 -19.21 -43.06 -27.90
N ARG A 968 -19.44 -44.16 -28.62
CA ARG A 968 -20.23 -44.15 -29.87
C ARG A 968 -21.50 -44.99 -29.85
N ASN A 969 -21.63 -45.85 -28.83
CA ASN A 969 -22.72 -46.82 -28.73
C ASN A 969 -23.71 -46.47 -27.60
N GLY A 970 -25.00 -46.50 -27.94
CA GLY A 970 -26.13 -46.32 -27.06
C GLY A 970 -26.69 -44.90 -27.01
N LYS A 971 -27.82 -44.77 -26.31
CA LYS A 971 -28.64 -43.53 -26.26
C LYS A 971 -28.16 -42.48 -25.24
N SER A 972 -27.00 -42.69 -24.60
CA SER A 972 -26.48 -41.75 -23.60
C SER A 972 -26.14 -40.42 -24.26
N TYR A 973 -26.33 -39.31 -23.54
CA TYR A 973 -25.83 -38.00 -23.95
C TYR A 973 -24.30 -38.00 -24.07
N ASP A 974 -23.59 -38.84 -23.32
CA ASP A 974 -22.13 -38.98 -23.41
C ASP A 974 -21.65 -39.41 -24.81
N CYS A 975 -22.54 -39.94 -25.64
CA CYS A 975 -22.22 -40.34 -27.02
C CYS A 975 -22.35 -39.19 -28.03
N GLY A 976 -22.96 -38.06 -27.65
CA GLY A 976 -23.16 -36.89 -28.50
C GLY A 976 -22.02 -35.88 -28.38
N PHE A 977 -21.66 -35.21 -29.47
CA PHE A 977 -20.64 -34.16 -29.48
C PHE A 977 -21.05 -32.98 -28.59
N GLY A 978 -20.10 -32.46 -27.80
CA GLY A 978 -20.28 -31.35 -26.86
C GLY A 978 -20.90 -31.76 -25.52
N ASN A 979 -21.53 -32.92 -25.42
CA ASN A 979 -22.22 -33.40 -24.21
C ASN A 979 -21.33 -34.26 -23.30
N ASN A 980 -20.02 -34.31 -23.57
CA ASN A 980 -19.03 -35.06 -22.81
C ASN A 980 -17.72 -34.28 -22.70
N GLU A 981 -16.81 -34.78 -21.85
CA GLU A 981 -15.47 -34.20 -21.65
C GLU A 981 -14.48 -34.49 -22.81
N LYS A 982 -14.89 -35.30 -23.79
CA LYS A 982 -14.04 -35.74 -24.91
C LYS A 982 -14.30 -34.99 -26.22
N SER A 983 -15.19 -34.00 -26.21
CA SER A 983 -15.56 -33.25 -27.40
C SER A 983 -15.92 -31.80 -27.11
N TRP A 984 -15.64 -30.94 -28.08
CA TRP A 984 -15.90 -29.50 -28.06
C TRP A 984 -16.69 -29.19 -29.33
N SER A 985 -17.94 -28.73 -29.15
CA SER A 985 -18.88 -28.55 -30.25
C SER A 985 -19.37 -27.10 -30.34
N LEU A 986 -19.58 -26.63 -31.55
CA LEU A 986 -20.42 -25.49 -31.86
C LEU A 986 -21.72 -26.02 -32.46
N TRP A 987 -22.81 -25.86 -31.73
CA TRP A 987 -24.15 -26.21 -32.16
C TRP A 987 -24.88 -25.01 -32.72
N PHE A 988 -25.68 -25.22 -33.77
CA PHE A 988 -26.63 -24.25 -34.28
C PHE A 988 -28.05 -24.81 -34.24
N ASP A 989 -29.00 -24.05 -33.69
CA ASP A 989 -30.39 -24.49 -33.45
C ASP A 989 -31.43 -23.86 -34.39
N GLY A 990 -30.98 -23.14 -35.41
CA GLY A 990 -31.81 -22.37 -36.33
C GLY A 990 -31.86 -20.88 -36.03
N ASN A 991 -31.65 -20.47 -34.78
CA ASN A 991 -31.75 -19.08 -34.33
C ASN A 991 -30.48 -18.55 -33.66
N CYS A 992 -29.67 -19.39 -33.03
CA CYS A 992 -28.45 -18.98 -32.35
C CYS A 992 -27.36 -20.07 -32.40
N TYR A 993 -26.13 -19.67 -32.06
CA TYR A 993 -25.04 -20.61 -31.83
C TYR A 993 -24.94 -20.94 -30.34
N ALA A 994 -24.56 -22.17 -30.01
CA ALA A 994 -24.17 -22.54 -28.65
C ALA A 994 -22.84 -23.29 -28.70
N ALA A 995 -21.87 -22.84 -27.92
CA ALA A 995 -20.64 -23.60 -27.69
C ALA A 995 -20.90 -24.61 -26.56
N ARG A 996 -20.67 -25.90 -26.83
CA ARG A 996 -20.93 -27.02 -25.92
C ARG A 996 -19.68 -27.80 -25.56
N HIS A 997 -19.51 -28.05 -24.27
CA HIS A 997 -18.50 -28.98 -23.75
C HIS A 997 -18.94 -29.52 -22.38
N SER A 998 -18.75 -30.81 -22.11
CA SER A 998 -19.11 -31.43 -20.82
C SER A 998 -20.54 -31.13 -20.37
N ASN A 999 -21.49 -31.11 -21.31
CA ASN A 999 -22.91 -30.82 -21.07
C ASN A 999 -23.17 -29.40 -20.50
N GLN A 1000 -22.24 -28.47 -20.73
CA GLN A 1000 -22.41 -27.04 -20.48
C GLN A 1000 -22.53 -26.29 -21.81
N ASP A 1001 -23.58 -25.48 -21.91
CA ASP A 1001 -23.89 -24.70 -23.10
C ASP A 1001 -23.60 -23.22 -22.84
N THR A 1002 -22.79 -22.61 -23.70
CA THR A 1002 -22.60 -21.15 -23.76
C THR A 1002 -23.33 -20.61 -24.98
N VAL A 1003 -24.48 -19.96 -24.77
CA VAL A 1003 -25.27 -19.35 -25.84
C VAL A 1003 -24.53 -18.13 -26.40
N ILE A 1004 -24.39 -18.08 -27.72
CA ILE A 1004 -23.75 -17.02 -28.47
C ILE A 1004 -24.85 -16.24 -29.20
N PRO A 1005 -25.05 -14.94 -28.87
CA PRO A 1005 -26.07 -14.11 -29.50
C PRO A 1005 -25.92 -14.09 -31.02
N HIS A 1006 -27.02 -14.27 -31.73
CA HIS A 1006 -27.04 -14.30 -33.19
C HIS A 1006 -26.91 -12.90 -33.79
N ASP A 1007 -25.89 -12.68 -34.61
CA ASP A 1007 -25.78 -11.52 -35.49
C ASP A 1007 -26.42 -11.86 -36.85
N PRO A 1008 -27.29 -11.01 -37.43
CA PRO A 1008 -27.87 -11.23 -38.76
C PRO A 1008 -26.84 -11.42 -39.88
N SER A 1009 -25.60 -10.97 -39.68
CA SER A 1009 -24.48 -11.16 -40.61
C SER A 1009 -23.86 -12.55 -40.57
N HIS A 1010 -24.18 -13.38 -39.57
CA HIS A 1010 -23.64 -14.73 -39.47
C HIS A 1010 -24.19 -15.63 -40.59
N THR A 1011 -23.26 -16.23 -41.32
CA THR A 1011 -23.58 -17.22 -42.37
C THR A 1011 -23.67 -18.62 -41.80
N ARG A 1012 -24.20 -19.57 -42.58
CA ARG A 1012 -24.12 -21.01 -42.28
C ARG A 1012 -22.75 -21.60 -42.63
N ARG A 1013 -21.69 -20.81 -42.49
CA ARG A 1013 -20.31 -21.18 -42.77
C ARG A 1013 -19.46 -20.84 -41.56
N VAL A 1014 -18.80 -21.86 -41.02
CA VAL A 1014 -17.96 -21.75 -39.83
C VAL A 1014 -16.55 -22.21 -40.15
N GLY A 1015 -15.58 -21.39 -39.75
CA GLY A 1015 -14.17 -21.74 -39.74
C GLY A 1015 -13.79 -22.24 -38.35
N VAL A 1016 -13.10 -23.37 -38.29
CA VAL A 1016 -12.58 -23.95 -37.04
C VAL A 1016 -11.06 -23.84 -37.08
N TYR A 1017 -10.48 -23.28 -36.03
CA TYR A 1017 -9.04 -23.19 -35.83
C TYR A 1017 -8.66 -23.93 -34.56
N LEU A 1018 -7.88 -24.99 -34.71
CA LEU A 1018 -7.26 -25.73 -33.62
C LEU A 1018 -5.81 -25.27 -33.51
N ASP A 1019 -5.38 -24.92 -32.31
CA ASP A 1019 -3.96 -24.90 -31.92
C ASP A 1019 -3.78 -25.90 -30.78
N TRP A 1020 -3.40 -27.11 -31.17
CA TRP A 1020 -3.28 -28.24 -30.25
C TRP A 1020 -2.21 -27.97 -29.17
N SER A 1021 -1.10 -27.34 -29.56
CA SER A 1021 0.01 -27.01 -28.65
C SER A 1021 -0.36 -25.96 -27.61
N SER A 1022 -1.14 -24.94 -27.99
CA SER A 1022 -1.62 -23.92 -27.05
C SER A 1022 -2.87 -24.36 -26.28
N GLY A 1023 -3.44 -25.52 -26.62
CA GLY A 1023 -4.63 -26.02 -25.97
C GLY A 1023 -5.89 -25.25 -26.35
N THR A 1024 -6.00 -24.72 -27.57
CA THR A 1024 -7.14 -23.88 -27.98
C THR A 1024 -7.88 -24.41 -29.20
N VAL A 1025 -9.22 -24.30 -29.16
CA VAL A 1025 -10.11 -24.55 -30.30
C VAL A 1025 -11.02 -23.34 -30.47
N SER A 1026 -10.89 -22.64 -31.59
CA SER A 1026 -11.61 -21.41 -31.89
C SER A 1026 -12.55 -21.59 -33.06
N PHE A 1027 -13.75 -21.04 -32.95
CA PHE A 1027 -14.80 -21.04 -33.97
C PHE A 1027 -15.02 -19.62 -34.47
N TYR A 1028 -15.18 -19.48 -35.79
CA TYR A 1028 -15.39 -18.21 -36.47
C TYR A 1028 -16.57 -18.34 -37.44
N SER A 1029 -17.43 -17.32 -37.51
CA SER A 1029 -18.36 -17.17 -38.64
C SER A 1029 -17.57 -16.61 -39.83
N VAL A 1030 -17.83 -17.15 -41.03
CA VAL A 1030 -17.09 -16.79 -42.24
C VAL A 1030 -18.03 -16.12 -43.23
N SER A 1031 -17.82 -14.84 -43.49
CA SER A 1031 -18.65 -14.11 -44.47
C SER A 1031 -18.54 -14.72 -45.86
N SER A 1032 -19.68 -14.95 -46.52
CA SER A 1032 -19.72 -15.60 -47.84
C SER A 1032 -19.17 -14.73 -48.97
N ASP A 1033 -19.22 -13.40 -48.81
CA ASP A 1033 -18.83 -12.39 -49.80
C ASP A 1033 -17.38 -11.90 -49.62
N THR A 1034 -16.98 -11.60 -48.39
CA THR A 1034 -15.70 -10.95 -48.05
C THR A 1034 -14.69 -11.91 -47.45
N HIS A 1035 -15.11 -13.14 -47.10
CA HIS A 1035 -14.31 -14.12 -46.36
C HIS A 1035 -13.75 -13.62 -45.02
N THR A 1036 -14.34 -12.56 -44.47
CA THR A 1036 -13.98 -12.02 -43.15
C THR A 1036 -14.32 -13.04 -42.06
N LEU A 1037 -13.40 -13.22 -41.11
CA LEU A 1037 -13.59 -14.10 -39.95
C LEU A 1037 -14.08 -13.28 -38.76
N THR A 1038 -15.27 -13.62 -38.27
CA THR A 1038 -15.83 -13.07 -37.03
C THR A 1038 -15.74 -14.13 -35.95
N HIS A 1039 -14.97 -13.86 -34.88
CA HIS A 1039 -14.81 -14.79 -33.77
C HIS A 1039 -16.14 -15.07 -33.06
N LEU A 1040 -16.47 -16.36 -32.89
CA LEU A 1040 -17.66 -16.82 -32.18
C LEU A 1040 -17.30 -17.29 -30.76
N HIS A 1041 -16.36 -18.22 -30.65
CA HIS A 1041 -15.99 -18.82 -29.36
C HIS A 1041 -14.60 -19.47 -29.39
N THR A 1042 -13.93 -19.54 -28.24
CA THR A 1042 -12.69 -20.32 -28.05
C THR A 1042 -12.74 -21.13 -26.77
N PHE A 1043 -12.57 -22.45 -26.91
CA PHE A 1043 -12.30 -23.36 -25.81
C PHE A 1043 -10.82 -23.37 -25.46
N HIS A 1044 -10.51 -23.48 -24.17
CA HIS A 1044 -9.16 -23.64 -23.64
C HIS A 1044 -9.10 -24.96 -22.85
N CYS A 1045 -8.21 -25.87 -23.24
CA CYS A 1045 -8.06 -27.19 -22.63
C CYS A 1045 -6.64 -27.72 -22.83
N THR A 1046 -6.15 -28.54 -21.91
CA THR A 1046 -4.92 -29.31 -22.13
C THR A 1046 -5.24 -30.56 -22.92
N PHE A 1047 -4.93 -30.57 -24.21
CA PHE A 1047 -5.16 -31.75 -25.03
C PHE A 1047 -4.13 -32.85 -24.73
N THR A 1048 -4.60 -34.07 -24.52
CA THR A 1048 -3.77 -35.22 -24.11
C THR A 1048 -3.52 -36.20 -25.26
N GLU A 1049 -4.38 -36.19 -26.27
CA GLU A 1049 -4.30 -37.07 -27.44
C GLU A 1049 -4.70 -36.31 -28.73
N PRO A 1050 -4.40 -36.85 -29.92
CA PRO A 1050 -4.82 -36.25 -31.19
C PRO A 1050 -6.34 -36.05 -31.28
N LEU A 1051 -6.75 -34.94 -31.87
CA LEU A 1051 -8.16 -34.60 -32.08
C LEU A 1051 -8.62 -34.97 -33.50
N TYR A 1052 -9.92 -35.14 -33.65
CA TYR A 1052 -10.57 -35.43 -34.93
C TYR A 1052 -11.75 -34.49 -35.11
N ALA A 1053 -11.89 -33.91 -36.31
CA ALA A 1053 -13.07 -33.13 -36.63
C ALA A 1053 -14.31 -34.04 -36.70
N GLY A 1054 -15.44 -33.58 -36.18
CA GLY A 1054 -16.69 -34.32 -36.10
C GLY A 1054 -17.89 -33.47 -36.45
N PHE A 1055 -18.93 -34.11 -36.99
CA PHE A 1055 -20.15 -33.44 -37.43
C PHE A 1055 -21.39 -34.21 -36.98
N GLY A 1056 -22.34 -33.51 -36.37
CA GLY A 1056 -23.69 -34.00 -36.08
C GLY A 1056 -24.69 -33.36 -37.03
N VAL A 1057 -25.53 -34.16 -37.69
CA VAL A 1057 -26.43 -33.69 -38.75
C VAL A 1057 -27.83 -34.27 -38.58
N TYR A 1058 -28.84 -33.40 -38.47
CA TYR A 1058 -30.20 -33.79 -38.09
C TYR A 1058 -31.25 -33.20 -39.05
N TYR A 1059 -32.45 -33.79 -39.07
CA TYR A 1059 -33.64 -33.22 -39.73
C TYR A 1059 -33.45 -32.83 -41.21
N ASN A 1060 -32.95 -33.74 -42.05
CA ASN A 1060 -32.65 -33.48 -43.47
C ASN A 1060 -31.64 -32.33 -43.72
N SER A 1061 -30.81 -32.02 -42.72
CA SER A 1061 -29.70 -31.08 -42.89
C SER A 1061 -28.52 -31.76 -43.59
N SER A 1062 -27.58 -30.96 -44.09
CA SER A 1062 -26.30 -31.46 -44.62
C SER A 1062 -25.15 -30.56 -44.19
N VAL A 1063 -23.96 -31.14 -44.00
CA VAL A 1063 -22.71 -30.43 -43.72
C VAL A 1063 -21.70 -30.79 -44.79
N SER A 1064 -21.03 -29.79 -45.36
CA SER A 1064 -20.02 -29.92 -46.41
C SER A 1064 -18.70 -29.33 -45.95
N LEU A 1065 -17.62 -30.10 -46.10
CA LEU A 1065 -16.24 -29.66 -45.93
C LEU A 1065 -15.82 -28.86 -47.16
N LEU A 1066 -15.39 -27.62 -46.95
CA LEU A 1066 -14.98 -26.75 -48.05
C LEU A 1066 -13.51 -26.99 -48.41
N VAL A 1067 -13.23 -27.07 -49.71
CA VAL A 1067 -11.88 -27.30 -50.22
C VAL A 1067 -11.13 -26.00 -50.30
N HIS A 1068 -9.89 -26.00 -49.82
CA HIS A 1068 -8.91 -24.95 -50.09
C HIS A 1068 -7.93 -25.55 -51.11
N GLY A 1069 -7.72 -24.90 -52.26
CA GLY A 1069 -7.09 -25.51 -53.45
C GLY A 1069 -5.86 -26.40 -53.18
N LYS A 1070 -5.77 -27.53 -53.90
CA LYS A 1070 -4.81 -28.66 -53.74
C LYS A 1070 -3.52 -28.31 -52.97
N VAL A 1071 -3.37 -28.86 -51.77
CA VAL A 1071 -2.18 -28.71 -50.92
C VAL A 1071 -1.39 -30.03 -50.91
N TYR A 1072 -0.15 -30.01 -51.40
CA TYR A 1072 0.79 -31.11 -51.23
C TYR A 1072 1.26 -31.14 -49.76
N ARG A 1073 0.88 -32.18 -49.01
CA ARG A 1073 1.53 -32.49 -47.72
C ARG A 1073 2.93 -33.03 -48.00
N GLY A 1074 3.94 -32.18 -47.86
CA GLY A 1074 5.30 -32.64 -47.59
C GLY A 1074 5.35 -33.20 -46.17
N SER A 1075 5.92 -34.39 -46.00
CA SER A 1075 6.18 -34.99 -44.69
C SER A 1075 7.03 -34.06 -43.83
N SER A 1076 6.50 -33.63 -42.68
CA SER A 1076 7.22 -32.83 -41.69
C SER A 1076 8.18 -33.72 -40.88
N GLU A 1077 9.48 -33.58 -41.10
CA GLU A 1077 10.47 -33.90 -40.06
C GLU A 1077 10.51 -32.72 -39.07
N ASN A 1078 10.08 -32.95 -37.84
CA ASN A 1078 10.17 -31.96 -36.76
C ASN A 1078 11.65 -31.72 -36.43
N VAL A 1079 12.21 -30.57 -36.82
CA VAL A 1079 13.58 -30.20 -36.46
C VAL A 1079 13.52 -29.31 -35.22
N THR A 1080 13.37 -29.95 -34.06
CA THR A 1080 13.61 -29.27 -32.78
C THR A 1080 15.12 -29.24 -32.52
N VAL A 1081 15.77 -28.11 -32.79
CA VAL A 1081 17.18 -27.91 -32.43
C VAL A 1081 17.27 -27.61 -30.93
N LYS A 1082 17.29 -28.66 -30.10
CA LYS A 1082 17.63 -28.56 -28.68
C LYS A 1082 19.10 -28.86 -28.49
N ARG A 1083 19.81 -27.98 -27.79
CA ARG A 1083 21.20 -28.20 -27.37
C ARG A 1083 21.26 -29.47 -26.49
N ARG A 1084 21.86 -30.56 -27.00
CA ARG A 1084 22.25 -31.71 -26.15
C ARG A 1084 23.36 -31.22 -25.22
N ILE A 1085 23.10 -31.31 -23.92
CA ILE A 1085 24.12 -31.10 -22.89
C ILE A 1085 24.78 -32.47 -22.71
N ASP A 1086 25.99 -32.61 -23.25
CA ASP A 1086 26.99 -33.58 -22.77
C ASP A 1086 28.08 -32.80 -22.04
#